data_AF-A0AAP9YG25-F1
#
_entry.id   AF-A0AAP9YG25-F1
#
_cell.length_a   1.000
_cell.length_b   1.000
_cell.length_c   1.000
_cell.angle_alpha   90.00
_cell.angle_beta   90.00
_cell.angle_gamma   90.00
#
_symmetry.space_group_name_H-M   'P 1'
#
loop_
_entity.id
_entity.type
_entity.pdbx_description
1 polymer ?
#
loop_
_entity_poly.entity_id
_entity_poly.type
_entity_poly.pdbx_seq_one_letter_code
_entity_poly.pdbx_strand_id
1 'polypeptide(L)'
;MKSLCITGSVQRNLDAFAANLGKAGAAAARPSIRDAEISIAAWHRKVLAIQAAREADLAAPPSLGRIWEQVAGDIFLANHTQPLWYWAEADSVHVLDFWLDFDPNTFFLLLHTSPHQALLGVIKHGEATLETLQDTLDDWYTRTQLILRFHLRHPARSILLDSCDTLGQTGACLEAIAQRWHLPLETSDIKPLQQAEDPLAYYLVDTFLQNQPQALALHNEVQASLLLIGDEPTPAALPALNDAVVDYLETRRLLLSGQAKNASLHQTLEASKAQLAEAERSLHEQKICLAQTQAQAEQYQQELSATCGSLESSEQKNQLLLDQLHRTLSDLEKLTLEDQRKTQQVASLSTEKTALQNQLNTLRQTLEASQVQLQQTQQHLSGTRDNLESSEEENQLLLAHLHQTQEDFERLALEDQGKTHQLECLKTEKNALQNQLEAFAKEKAYLVASRDALTQEKTAIAAARDEQAKLASERKTQLDALAKEKADLIAKRDALTQEKTAIAAARDEQAKLASERKAQLDALSKEKTDLLARRDALTQEKTAIAAARDEQAKLASERKAQLDAAESENELLLVQLHQTQEELEQYLLQVQAIQAQLDEQHRRLEKMQARYPNYWDFDSLEANLLDSNDRQQTVHWRLRDVYLGKRLLSEIRFKTFLINGLAGIVIQRTEGTASPAPLLRWPGAFADSEELPCLPSKGPVTQGNNAALSGLGPTDWDSLQLLARHLAGFLLEPTDSRLPEQLNTAALRKGLLVLEQTLVKWPRVLRYDSIQSQEAVHGNGYAGLNLKLCNLRLGDLQWPKLDYCLATISTATEPSGRNLRLEFPESTRNALHGWFAESHDERGPRLELRFAAPNVMDTRVWNTLAQEDRQLIGALIGSLPLQIEELQHTHSCSISPWQHWQALASSLREILFNSAIAAARQLQGA
;
A
#
# COMPACT_ATOMS: atom_id res chain seq x y z
N MET A 1 -27.72 75.26 -24.77
CA MET A 1 -27.29 73.85 -24.75
C MET A 1 -27.15 73.41 -26.19
N LYS A 2 -26.05 72.74 -26.56
CA LYS A 2 -25.83 72.29 -27.94
C LYS A 2 -25.75 70.77 -27.98
N SER A 3 -26.34 70.17 -29.00
CA SER A 3 -26.30 68.73 -29.27
C SER A 3 -25.62 68.47 -30.61
N LEU A 4 -24.92 67.35 -30.71
CA LEU A 4 -24.29 66.88 -31.94
C LEU A 4 -24.89 65.55 -32.37
N CYS A 5 -25.49 65.54 -33.56
CA CYS A 5 -25.87 64.33 -34.27
C CYS A 5 -24.70 63.91 -35.17
N ILE A 6 -23.99 62.84 -34.80
CA ILE A 6 -22.90 62.29 -35.61
C ILE A 6 -23.46 61.10 -36.38
N THR A 7 -23.39 61.17 -37.71
CA THR A 7 -23.95 60.12 -38.55
C THR A 7 -23.17 59.95 -39.84
N GLY A 8 -23.35 58.80 -40.49
CA GLY A 8 -22.59 58.40 -41.67
C GLY A 8 -22.98 56.99 -42.10
N SER A 9 -22.25 56.44 -43.07
CA SER A 9 -22.53 55.11 -43.62
C SER A 9 -21.92 53.96 -42.80
N VAL A 10 -20.79 54.17 -42.11
CA VAL A 10 -20.07 53.10 -41.40
C VAL A 10 -20.01 53.37 -39.89
N GLN A 11 -20.81 52.63 -39.11
CA GLN A 11 -20.93 52.81 -37.65
C GLN A 11 -19.57 52.78 -36.92
N ARG A 12 -18.67 51.87 -37.29
CA ARG A 12 -17.34 51.74 -36.67
C ARG A 12 -16.51 53.02 -36.75
N ASN A 13 -16.60 53.74 -37.88
CA ASN A 13 -15.90 55.01 -38.06
C ASN A 13 -16.53 56.11 -37.21
N LEU A 14 -17.86 56.07 -37.04
CA LEU A 14 -18.58 56.96 -36.14
C LEU A 14 -18.17 56.73 -34.68
N ASP A 15 -18.08 55.47 -34.24
CA ASP A 15 -17.71 55.11 -32.87
C ASP A 15 -16.27 55.56 -32.54
N ALA A 16 -15.34 55.36 -33.49
CA ALA A 16 -13.96 55.80 -33.35
C ALA A 16 -13.85 57.33 -33.26
N PHE A 17 -14.59 58.07 -34.09
CA PHE A 17 -14.65 59.52 -34.03
C PHE A 17 -15.35 60.02 -32.75
N ALA A 18 -16.45 59.38 -32.35
CA ALA A 18 -17.21 59.66 -31.14
C ALA A 18 -16.38 59.46 -29.87
N ALA A 19 -15.56 58.41 -29.82
CA ALA A 19 -14.63 58.19 -28.71
C ALA A 19 -13.63 59.34 -28.57
N ASN A 20 -13.14 59.89 -29.69
CA ASN A 20 -12.25 61.04 -29.70
C ASN A 20 -12.96 62.35 -29.34
N LEU A 21 -14.22 62.53 -29.76
CA LEU A 21 -15.05 63.66 -29.36
C LEU A 21 -15.38 63.64 -27.85
N GLY A 22 -15.57 62.43 -27.29
CA GLY A 22 -15.74 62.23 -25.85
C GLY A 22 -14.52 62.67 -25.04
N LYS A 23 -13.31 62.39 -25.55
CA LYS A 23 -12.05 62.86 -24.95
C LYS A 23 -11.90 64.38 -25.02
N ALA A 24 -12.44 65.01 -26.06
CA ALA A 24 -12.41 66.46 -26.25
C ALA A 24 -13.43 67.23 -25.39
N GLY A 25 -14.19 66.56 -24.50
CA GLY A 25 -15.06 67.20 -23.52
C GLY A 25 -16.57 67.19 -23.85
N ALA A 26 -16.98 66.54 -24.94
CA ALA A 26 -18.41 66.31 -25.22
C ALA A 26 -18.91 65.05 -24.47
N ALA A 27 -20.14 65.08 -23.96
CA ALA A 27 -20.70 63.93 -23.26
C ALA A 27 -21.60 63.07 -24.17
N ALA A 28 -21.54 61.74 -24.03
CA ALA A 28 -22.42 60.85 -24.78
C ALA A 28 -23.88 60.94 -24.29
N ALA A 29 -24.83 60.77 -25.20
CA ALA A 29 -26.25 60.81 -24.92
C ALA A 29 -26.66 59.79 -23.85
N ARG A 30 -27.26 60.29 -22.77
CA ARG A 30 -27.95 59.48 -21.76
C ARG A 30 -29.28 58.97 -22.30
N PRO A 31 -29.72 57.76 -21.88
CA PRO A 31 -31.02 57.20 -22.27
C PRO A 31 -32.19 58.01 -21.68
N SER A 32 -33.41 57.67 -22.09
CA SER A 32 -34.64 58.33 -21.63
C SER A 32 -34.76 58.34 -20.11
N ILE A 33 -35.27 59.46 -19.55
CA ILE A 33 -35.45 59.61 -18.10
C ILE A 33 -36.51 58.66 -17.52
N ARG A 34 -37.45 58.17 -18.35
CA ARG A 34 -38.56 57.30 -17.93
C ARG A 34 -38.23 55.82 -18.09
N ASP A 35 -37.32 55.49 -19.00
CA ASP A 35 -36.94 54.13 -19.33
C ASP A 35 -35.48 54.08 -19.79
N ALA A 36 -34.62 53.49 -18.96
CA ALA A 36 -33.19 53.40 -19.21
C ALA A 36 -32.84 52.47 -20.39
N GLU A 37 -33.78 51.63 -20.85
CA GLU A 37 -33.59 50.77 -22.03
C GLU A 37 -33.78 51.54 -23.35
N ILE A 38 -34.39 52.74 -23.30
CA ILE A 38 -34.61 53.57 -24.48
C ILE A 38 -33.44 54.56 -24.64
N SER A 39 -32.38 54.11 -25.29
CA SER A 39 -31.32 54.95 -25.84
C SER A 39 -31.71 55.54 -27.21
N ILE A 40 -30.90 56.46 -27.74
CA ILE A 40 -31.10 56.99 -29.09
C ILE A 40 -31.00 55.87 -30.13
N ALA A 41 -30.03 54.95 -30.02
CA ALA A 41 -29.92 53.76 -30.87
C ALA A 41 -31.19 52.89 -30.82
N ALA A 42 -31.73 52.66 -29.61
CA ALA A 42 -32.96 51.88 -29.42
C ALA A 42 -34.19 52.60 -30.02
N TRP A 43 -34.21 53.94 -29.96
CA TRP A 43 -35.22 54.76 -30.60
C TRP A 43 -35.14 54.64 -32.13
N HIS A 44 -33.96 54.79 -32.73
CA HIS A 44 -33.77 54.62 -34.19
C HIS A 44 -34.20 53.25 -34.66
N ARG A 45 -33.77 52.18 -33.99
CA ARG A 45 -34.14 50.80 -34.34
C ARG A 45 -35.65 50.60 -34.35
N LYS A 46 -36.36 51.11 -33.34
CA LYS A 46 -37.82 50.98 -33.23
C LYS A 46 -38.54 51.84 -34.28
N VAL A 47 -38.06 53.05 -34.55
CA VAL A 47 -38.64 53.96 -35.54
C VAL A 47 -38.46 53.44 -36.97
N LEU A 48 -37.26 52.99 -37.32
CA LEU A 48 -36.97 52.46 -38.66
C LEU A 48 -37.71 51.15 -38.93
N ALA A 49 -37.85 50.27 -37.92
CA ALA A 49 -38.67 49.06 -38.05
C ALA A 49 -40.15 49.39 -38.36
N ILE A 50 -40.68 50.48 -37.78
CA ILE A 50 -42.06 50.93 -38.03
C ILE A 50 -42.20 51.60 -39.41
N GLN A 51 -41.18 52.34 -39.86
CA GLN A 51 -41.16 52.96 -41.19
C GLN A 51 -41.06 51.88 -42.28
N ALA A 52 -40.17 50.90 -42.13
CA ALA A 52 -40.05 49.76 -43.04
C ALA A 52 -41.33 48.92 -43.12
N ALA A 53 -42.04 48.72 -42.00
CA ALA A 53 -43.32 48.01 -41.97
C ALA A 53 -44.48 48.80 -42.62
N ARG A 54 -44.37 50.14 -42.75
CA ARG A 54 -45.40 51.01 -43.33
C ARG A 54 -45.17 51.38 -44.79
N GLU A 55 -43.92 51.39 -45.25
CA GLU A 55 -43.56 51.57 -46.67
C GLU A 55 -44.13 50.48 -47.57
N ALA A 56 -44.46 49.31 -47.00
CA ALA A 56 -45.18 48.25 -47.70
C ALA A 56 -46.65 48.58 -48.02
N ASP A 57 -47.27 49.58 -47.36
CA ASP A 57 -48.74 49.77 -47.39
C ASP A 57 -49.26 51.11 -47.97
N LEU A 58 -48.53 52.27 -47.97
CA LEU A 58 -49.10 53.56 -48.43
C LEU A 58 -48.08 54.60 -48.97
N ALA A 59 -48.54 55.46 -49.90
CA ALA A 59 -47.76 56.43 -50.71
C ALA A 59 -47.62 57.89 -50.16
N ALA A 60 -47.55 58.11 -48.85
CA ALA A 60 -47.36 59.46 -48.27
C ALA A 60 -46.19 59.48 -47.26
N PRO A 61 -45.40 60.58 -47.18
CA PRO A 61 -44.24 60.65 -46.28
C PRO A 61 -44.70 60.60 -44.80
N PRO A 62 -44.11 59.73 -43.97
CA PRO A 62 -44.61 59.48 -42.63
C PRO A 62 -44.23 60.60 -41.66
N SER A 63 -45.20 61.23 -41.02
CA SER A 63 -44.94 61.98 -39.79
C SER A 63 -44.71 60.98 -38.65
N LEU A 64 -43.61 61.15 -37.92
CA LEU A 64 -43.34 60.38 -36.70
C LEU A 64 -44.49 60.61 -35.73
N GLY A 65 -45.14 59.53 -35.27
CA GLY A 65 -46.30 59.66 -34.38
C GLY A 65 -45.92 60.35 -33.06
N ARG A 66 -46.88 61.07 -32.44
CA ARG A 66 -46.69 61.85 -31.20
C ARG A 66 -45.99 61.11 -30.05
N ILE A 67 -46.10 59.79 -30.01
CA ILE A 67 -45.46 58.94 -29.00
C ILE A 67 -43.92 58.96 -29.16
N TRP A 68 -43.40 58.91 -30.39
CA TRP A 68 -41.96 58.92 -30.64
C TRP A 68 -41.34 60.31 -30.42
N GLU A 69 -42.11 61.38 -30.66
CA GLU A 69 -41.77 62.74 -30.27
C GLU A 69 -41.65 62.89 -28.74
N GLN A 70 -42.59 62.30 -27.99
CA GLN A 70 -42.54 62.29 -26.52
C GLN A 70 -41.32 61.53 -25.99
N VAL A 71 -41.02 60.36 -26.56
CA VAL A 71 -39.85 59.56 -26.17
C VAL A 71 -38.54 60.29 -26.52
N ALA A 72 -38.46 60.95 -27.68
CA ALA A 72 -37.32 61.81 -28.03
C ALA A 72 -37.19 62.98 -27.04
N GLY A 73 -38.31 63.57 -26.61
CA GLY A 73 -38.34 64.62 -25.58
C GLY A 73 -37.80 64.15 -24.23
N ASP A 74 -38.15 62.94 -23.81
CA ASP A 74 -37.63 62.36 -22.57
C ASP A 74 -36.10 62.13 -22.60
N ILE A 75 -35.55 61.76 -23.77
CA ILE A 75 -34.10 61.66 -23.98
C ILE A 75 -33.44 63.03 -23.90
N PHE A 76 -33.99 64.05 -24.56
CA PHE A 76 -33.44 65.41 -24.52
C PHE A 76 -33.51 65.99 -23.10
N LEU A 77 -34.59 65.70 -22.36
CA LEU A 77 -34.72 66.11 -20.97
C LEU A 77 -33.69 65.41 -20.06
N ALA A 78 -33.38 64.12 -20.29
CA ALA A 78 -32.34 63.41 -19.53
C ALA A 78 -30.93 64.02 -19.75
N ASN A 79 -30.72 64.64 -20.91
CA ASN A 79 -29.43 65.23 -21.28
C ASN A 79 -29.32 66.71 -20.94
N HIS A 80 -30.41 67.44 -20.64
CA HIS A 80 -30.48 68.91 -20.56
C HIS A 80 -29.42 69.63 -19.70
N THR A 81 -28.84 68.93 -18.72
CA THR A 81 -27.80 69.46 -17.83
C THR A 81 -26.39 69.43 -18.42
N GLN A 82 -26.18 68.74 -19.54
CA GLN A 82 -24.88 68.62 -20.20
C GLN A 82 -24.60 69.85 -21.09
N PRO A 83 -23.40 70.47 -21.01
CA PRO A 83 -23.09 71.67 -21.78
C PRO A 83 -23.03 71.42 -23.30
N LEU A 84 -22.44 70.28 -23.68
CA LEU A 84 -22.38 69.74 -25.03
C LEU A 84 -22.53 68.22 -24.94
N TRP A 85 -23.46 67.66 -25.71
CA TRP A 85 -23.66 66.22 -25.77
C TRP A 85 -23.86 65.73 -27.20
N TYR A 86 -23.62 64.44 -27.44
CA TYR A 86 -23.69 63.86 -28.77
C TYR A 86 -24.28 62.46 -28.78
N TRP A 87 -24.75 62.03 -29.95
CA TRP A 87 -24.98 60.62 -30.27
C TRP A 87 -24.35 60.30 -31.63
N ALA A 88 -23.89 59.06 -31.77
CA ALA A 88 -23.19 58.60 -32.96
C ALA A 88 -23.89 57.35 -33.49
N GLU A 89 -24.80 57.52 -34.45
CA GLU A 89 -25.62 56.43 -34.99
C GLU A 89 -25.76 56.57 -36.50
N ALA A 90 -25.34 55.56 -37.25
CA ALA A 90 -25.43 55.48 -38.71
C ALA A 90 -26.90 55.56 -39.20
N ASP A 91 -27.82 55.07 -38.37
CA ASP A 91 -29.25 55.09 -38.65
C ASP A 91 -29.88 56.47 -38.51
N SER A 92 -29.17 57.45 -37.93
CA SER A 92 -29.64 58.83 -37.89
C SER A 92 -29.76 59.46 -39.28
N VAL A 93 -29.05 58.96 -40.31
CA VAL A 93 -29.11 59.45 -41.70
C VAL A 93 -30.55 59.48 -42.22
N HIS A 94 -31.36 58.47 -41.89
CA HIS A 94 -32.72 58.33 -42.39
C HIS A 94 -33.73 59.30 -41.77
N VAL A 95 -33.39 59.92 -40.64
CA VAL A 95 -34.29 60.77 -39.83
C VAL A 95 -33.67 62.13 -39.53
N LEU A 96 -32.74 62.59 -40.37
CA LEU A 96 -32.06 63.88 -40.21
C LEU A 96 -33.05 65.06 -40.19
N ASP A 97 -34.03 65.07 -41.10
CA ASP A 97 -35.03 66.14 -41.18
C ASP A 97 -35.88 66.21 -39.89
N PHE A 98 -36.16 65.07 -39.23
CA PHE A 98 -36.84 65.06 -37.94
C PHE A 98 -36.01 65.73 -36.84
N TRP A 99 -34.74 65.34 -36.68
CA TRP A 99 -33.87 65.92 -35.65
C TRP A 99 -33.59 67.41 -35.90
N LEU A 100 -33.58 67.84 -37.16
CA LEU A 100 -33.41 69.24 -37.55
C LEU A 100 -34.57 70.10 -37.03
N ASP A 101 -35.80 69.61 -37.19
CA ASP A 101 -37.03 70.28 -36.77
C ASP A 101 -37.29 70.15 -35.27
N PHE A 102 -36.84 69.05 -34.66
CA PHE A 102 -37.08 68.74 -33.25
C PHE A 102 -36.41 69.71 -32.27
N ASP A 103 -35.15 70.09 -32.53
CA ASP A 103 -34.42 71.06 -31.71
C ASP A 103 -33.53 71.99 -32.57
N PRO A 104 -33.65 73.33 -32.45
CA PRO A 104 -32.86 74.27 -33.23
C PRO A 104 -31.37 74.31 -32.86
N ASN A 105 -30.98 73.80 -31.68
CA ASN A 105 -29.59 73.81 -31.21
C ASN A 105 -28.82 72.50 -31.48
N THR A 106 -29.41 71.61 -32.28
CA THR A 106 -28.77 70.38 -32.76
C THR A 106 -27.96 70.67 -34.02
N PHE A 107 -26.68 70.30 -34.02
CA PHE A 107 -25.77 70.40 -35.15
C PHE A 107 -25.43 69.02 -35.69
N PHE A 108 -25.17 68.92 -36.99
CA PHE A 108 -25.05 67.63 -37.69
C PHE A 108 -23.64 67.45 -38.24
N LEU A 109 -22.94 66.43 -37.72
CA LEU A 109 -21.65 65.99 -38.22
C LEU A 109 -21.87 64.78 -39.11
N LEU A 110 -21.66 64.98 -40.41
CA LEU A 110 -21.87 63.98 -41.43
C LEU A 110 -20.51 63.40 -41.83
N LEU A 111 -20.23 62.17 -41.42
CA LEU A 111 -18.99 61.46 -41.76
C LEU A 111 -19.22 60.62 -43.01
N HIS A 112 -18.58 61.03 -44.10
CA HIS A 112 -18.61 60.33 -45.37
C HIS A 112 -17.51 59.28 -45.44
N THR A 113 -17.84 58.05 -45.83
CA THR A 113 -16.86 57.01 -46.14
C THR A 113 -16.81 56.80 -47.65
N SER A 114 -15.62 56.67 -48.24
CA SER A 114 -15.50 56.38 -49.67
C SER A 114 -16.13 55.02 -50.02
N PRO A 115 -16.64 54.83 -51.25
CA PRO A 115 -17.19 53.54 -51.67
C PRO A 115 -16.10 52.46 -51.63
N HIS A 116 -14.84 52.81 -51.91
CA HIS A 116 -13.69 51.92 -51.79
C HIS A 116 -13.53 51.38 -50.37
N GLN A 117 -13.55 52.24 -49.35
CA GLN A 117 -13.38 51.82 -47.95
C GLN A 117 -14.59 51.06 -47.41
N ALA A 118 -15.80 51.44 -47.81
CA ALA A 118 -17.01 50.71 -47.45
C ALA A 118 -16.92 49.25 -47.90
N LEU A 119 -16.50 49.01 -49.14
CA LEU A 119 -16.34 47.66 -49.70
C LEU A 119 -15.13 46.92 -49.11
N LEU A 120 -14.01 47.60 -48.87
CA LEU A 120 -12.83 47.02 -48.21
C LEU A 120 -13.13 46.54 -46.79
N GLY A 121 -14.00 47.24 -46.07
CA GLY A 121 -14.47 46.83 -44.75
C GLY A 121 -15.11 45.45 -44.79
N VAL A 122 -16.00 45.20 -45.76
CA VAL A 122 -16.70 43.91 -45.93
C VAL A 122 -15.72 42.78 -46.24
N ILE A 123 -14.73 43.04 -47.11
CA ILE A 123 -13.71 42.05 -47.49
C ILE A 123 -12.85 41.64 -46.28
N LYS A 124 -12.44 42.60 -45.44
CA LYS A 124 -11.60 42.34 -44.25
C LYS A 124 -12.30 41.46 -43.21
N HIS A 125 -13.63 41.45 -43.17
CA HIS A 125 -14.40 40.66 -42.20
C HIS A 125 -14.68 39.22 -42.67
N GLY A 126 -14.24 38.84 -43.87
CA GLY A 126 -14.25 37.44 -44.33
C GLY A 126 -15.61 36.89 -44.79
N GLU A 127 -16.64 37.73 -44.86
CA GLU A 127 -18.01 37.35 -45.25
C GLU A 127 -18.38 37.86 -46.67
N ALA A 128 -17.43 38.42 -47.41
CA ALA A 128 -17.70 39.05 -48.69
C ALA A 128 -18.09 38.06 -49.80
N THR A 129 -19.34 38.13 -50.25
CA THR A 129 -19.84 37.60 -51.53
C THR A 129 -20.14 38.75 -52.50
N LEU A 130 -20.26 38.45 -53.80
CA LEU A 130 -20.61 39.47 -54.80
C LEU A 130 -21.95 40.15 -54.50
N GLU A 131 -22.92 39.40 -53.95
CA GLU A 131 -24.22 39.92 -53.51
C GLU A 131 -24.06 40.88 -52.33
N THR A 132 -23.31 40.50 -51.29
CA THR A 132 -23.08 41.39 -50.14
C THR A 132 -22.33 42.67 -50.50
N LEU A 133 -21.42 42.62 -51.49
CA LEU A 133 -20.73 43.81 -51.98
C LEU A 133 -21.69 44.74 -52.73
N GLN A 134 -22.59 44.20 -53.53
CA GLN A 134 -23.61 44.99 -54.22
C GLN A 134 -24.61 45.61 -53.24
N ASP A 135 -25.12 44.83 -52.28
CA ASP A 135 -26.04 45.32 -51.24
C ASP A 135 -25.40 46.45 -50.40
N THR A 136 -24.11 46.29 -50.06
CA THR A 136 -23.35 47.32 -49.34
C THR A 136 -23.18 48.58 -50.18
N LEU A 137 -22.96 48.44 -51.50
CA LEU A 137 -22.84 49.58 -52.40
C LEU A 137 -24.18 50.32 -52.56
N ASP A 138 -25.29 49.59 -52.63
CA ASP A 138 -26.63 50.16 -52.78
C ASP A 138 -27.08 50.89 -51.50
N ASP A 139 -26.80 50.33 -50.31
CA ASP A 139 -26.99 51.01 -49.03
C ASP A 139 -26.09 52.24 -48.90
N TRP A 140 -24.81 52.11 -49.27
CA TRP A 140 -23.87 53.23 -49.31
C TRP A 140 -24.38 54.37 -50.21
N TYR A 141 -24.88 54.05 -51.40
CA TYR A 141 -25.40 55.02 -52.36
C TYR A 141 -26.59 55.77 -51.76
N THR A 142 -27.56 55.04 -51.20
CA THR A 142 -28.77 55.61 -50.57
C THR A 142 -28.41 56.55 -49.41
N ARG A 143 -27.55 56.10 -48.49
CA ARG A 143 -27.13 56.92 -47.33
C ARG A 143 -26.33 58.15 -47.76
N THR A 144 -25.43 57.99 -48.73
CA THR A 144 -24.60 59.09 -49.24
C THR A 144 -25.45 60.18 -49.91
N GLN A 145 -26.47 59.79 -50.69
CA GLN A 145 -27.42 60.75 -51.26
C GLN A 145 -28.20 61.53 -50.19
N LEU A 146 -28.67 60.86 -49.15
CA LEU A 146 -29.40 61.50 -48.04
C LEU A 146 -28.51 62.49 -47.30
N ILE A 147 -27.28 62.09 -46.99
CA ILE A 147 -26.27 62.94 -46.34
C ILE A 147 -25.99 64.19 -47.18
N LEU A 148 -25.65 64.02 -48.46
CA LEU A 148 -25.31 65.12 -49.36
C LEU A 148 -26.50 66.08 -49.53
N ARG A 149 -27.69 65.55 -49.80
CA ARG A 149 -28.92 66.33 -49.95
C ARG A 149 -29.26 67.11 -48.69
N PHE A 150 -29.07 66.54 -47.51
CA PHE A 150 -29.29 67.23 -46.24
C PHE A 150 -28.28 68.36 -46.05
N HIS A 151 -27.00 68.09 -46.31
CA HIS A 151 -25.94 69.09 -46.17
C HIS A 151 -26.17 70.31 -47.05
N LEU A 152 -26.48 70.09 -48.34
CA LEU A 152 -26.71 71.17 -49.31
C LEU A 152 -27.93 72.04 -48.95
N ARG A 153 -28.97 71.46 -48.32
CA ARG A 153 -30.15 72.21 -47.86
C ARG A 153 -29.89 72.98 -46.57
N HIS A 154 -29.01 72.48 -45.70
CA HIS A 154 -28.80 73.01 -44.34
C HIS A 154 -27.32 73.24 -43.98
N PRO A 155 -26.55 74.01 -44.77
CA PRO A 155 -25.09 74.16 -44.60
C PRO A 155 -24.70 74.95 -43.33
N ALA A 156 -25.63 75.70 -42.73
CA ALA A 156 -25.38 76.45 -41.50
C ALA A 156 -25.30 75.54 -40.26
N ARG A 157 -26.05 74.42 -40.25
CA ARG A 157 -26.17 73.49 -39.11
C ARG A 157 -25.54 72.12 -39.38
N SER A 158 -24.95 71.91 -40.55
CA SER A 158 -24.31 70.64 -40.91
C SER A 158 -22.91 70.86 -41.47
N ILE A 159 -22.02 69.89 -41.22
CA ILE A 159 -20.68 69.80 -41.80
C ILE A 159 -20.49 68.40 -42.34
N LEU A 160 -19.92 68.29 -43.54
CA LEU A 160 -19.58 67.05 -44.20
C LEU A 160 -18.05 66.85 -44.15
N LEU A 161 -17.61 65.69 -43.64
CA LEU A 161 -16.19 65.35 -43.42
C LEU A 161 -15.86 63.98 -44.00
N ASP A 162 -14.61 63.77 -44.40
CA ASP A 162 -14.14 62.44 -44.81
C ASP A 162 -13.78 61.61 -43.58
N SER A 163 -14.30 60.39 -43.51
CA SER A 163 -14.04 59.43 -42.44
C SER A 163 -12.55 59.07 -42.30
N CYS A 164 -11.78 59.10 -43.39
CA CYS A 164 -10.35 58.78 -43.32
C CYS A 164 -9.50 59.96 -42.90
N ASP A 165 -9.77 61.16 -43.41
CA ASP A 165 -9.07 62.37 -42.98
C ASP A 165 -9.39 62.71 -41.52
N THR A 166 -10.62 62.47 -41.08
CA THR A 166 -11.03 62.68 -39.69
C THR A 166 -10.37 61.70 -38.71
N LEU A 167 -10.04 60.47 -39.12
CA LEU A 167 -9.31 59.50 -38.29
C LEU A 167 -7.78 59.70 -38.34
N GLY A 168 -7.27 60.25 -39.45
CA GLY A 168 -5.85 60.59 -39.63
C GLY A 168 -5.44 61.96 -39.10
N GLN A 169 -6.36 62.93 -38.96
CA GLN A 169 -6.09 64.29 -38.49
C GLN A 169 -7.19 64.79 -37.54
N THR A 170 -7.61 63.93 -36.60
CA THR A 170 -8.78 64.19 -35.73
C THR A 170 -8.67 65.49 -34.94
N GLY A 171 -7.48 65.84 -34.42
CA GLY A 171 -7.26 67.07 -33.65
C GLY A 171 -7.56 68.34 -34.44
N ALA A 172 -7.06 68.44 -35.67
CA ALA A 172 -7.31 69.57 -36.56
C ALA A 172 -8.79 69.66 -36.98
N CYS A 173 -9.44 68.52 -37.19
CA CYS A 173 -10.86 68.46 -37.51
C CYS A 173 -11.74 68.98 -36.36
N LEU A 174 -11.47 68.54 -35.13
CA LEU A 174 -12.23 68.97 -33.96
C LEU A 174 -12.02 70.47 -33.67
N GLU A 175 -10.82 71.00 -33.91
CA GLU A 175 -10.55 72.43 -33.74
C GLU A 175 -11.36 73.28 -34.73
N ALA A 176 -11.39 72.88 -36.02
CA ALA A 176 -12.17 73.57 -37.05
C ALA A 176 -13.68 73.57 -36.74
N ILE A 177 -14.22 72.44 -36.25
CA ILE A 177 -15.62 72.32 -35.85
C ILE A 177 -15.92 73.16 -34.60
N ALA A 178 -15.03 73.11 -33.60
CA ALA A 178 -15.17 73.88 -32.36
C ALA A 178 -15.18 75.38 -32.62
N GLN A 179 -14.31 75.88 -33.50
CA GLN A 179 -14.27 77.27 -33.91
C GLN A 179 -15.53 77.68 -34.69
N ARG A 180 -15.98 76.88 -35.67
CA ARG A 180 -17.12 77.20 -36.54
C ARG A 180 -18.45 77.29 -35.81
N TRP A 181 -18.67 76.43 -34.81
CA TRP A 181 -19.91 76.41 -34.03
C TRP A 181 -19.77 76.93 -32.61
N HIS A 182 -18.61 77.49 -32.22
CA HIS A 182 -18.32 77.95 -30.87
C HIS A 182 -18.66 76.89 -29.81
N LEU A 183 -18.04 75.71 -29.92
CA LEU A 183 -18.23 74.59 -29.01
C LEU A 183 -17.12 74.56 -27.93
N PRO A 184 -17.43 74.14 -26.70
CA PRO A 184 -16.45 73.99 -25.63
C PRO A 184 -15.68 72.66 -25.77
N LEU A 185 -14.81 72.54 -26.78
CA LEU A 185 -13.99 71.35 -27.02
C LEU A 185 -12.49 71.67 -26.77
N GLU A 186 -11.77 70.75 -26.13
CA GLU A 186 -10.32 70.82 -25.88
C GLU A 186 -9.59 69.79 -26.78
N THR A 187 -8.65 70.23 -27.63
CA THR A 187 -8.14 69.42 -28.77
C THR A 187 -6.69 68.92 -28.63
N SER A 188 -6.09 68.95 -27.45
CA SER A 188 -4.62 68.84 -27.31
C SER A 188 -3.99 67.47 -27.58
N ASP A 189 -4.74 66.37 -27.70
CA ASP A 189 -4.14 65.03 -27.59
C ASP A 189 -4.91 63.90 -28.32
N ILE A 190 -4.89 63.89 -29.65
CA ILE A 190 -5.54 62.83 -30.43
C ILE A 190 -4.56 62.26 -31.47
N LYS A 191 -4.07 61.04 -31.21
CA LYS A 191 -3.17 60.32 -32.12
C LYS A 191 -3.90 59.83 -33.39
N PRO A 192 -3.26 59.93 -34.56
CA PRO A 192 -3.83 59.47 -35.82
C PRO A 192 -3.92 57.95 -35.89
N LEU A 193 -5.08 57.41 -36.30
CA LEU A 193 -5.29 56.00 -36.56
C LEU A 193 -5.00 55.71 -38.04
N GLN A 194 -3.74 55.36 -38.36
CA GLN A 194 -3.42 54.83 -39.70
C GLN A 194 -3.80 53.34 -39.76
N GLN A 195 -4.77 53.00 -40.59
CA GLN A 195 -5.08 51.60 -40.91
C GLN A 195 -4.17 51.13 -42.03
N ALA A 196 -3.57 49.95 -41.87
CA ALA A 196 -2.84 49.29 -42.96
C ALA A 196 -3.83 48.92 -44.09
N GLU A 197 -3.54 49.38 -45.29
CA GLU A 197 -4.30 49.06 -46.50
C GLU A 197 -3.89 47.68 -47.01
N ASP A 198 -4.86 46.89 -47.48
CA ASP A 198 -4.62 45.64 -48.20
C ASP A 198 -4.53 45.97 -49.70
N PRO A 199 -3.34 45.90 -50.32
CA PRO A 199 -3.13 46.34 -51.70
C PRO A 199 -3.95 45.54 -52.72
N LEU A 200 -4.18 44.24 -52.47
CA LEU A 200 -4.93 43.38 -53.40
C LEU A 200 -6.43 43.60 -53.26
N ALA A 201 -6.93 43.68 -52.03
CA ALA A 201 -8.34 44.00 -51.80
C ALA A 201 -8.69 45.36 -52.41
N TYR A 202 -7.78 46.36 -52.30
CA TYR A 202 -7.97 47.69 -52.89
C TYR A 202 -8.08 47.60 -54.42
N TYR A 203 -7.18 46.87 -55.07
CA TYR A 203 -7.20 46.67 -56.53
C TYR A 203 -8.50 46.01 -57.02
N LEU A 204 -8.99 44.98 -56.31
CA LEU A 204 -10.21 44.28 -56.66
C LEU A 204 -11.45 45.17 -56.50
N VAL A 205 -11.50 45.94 -55.42
CA VAL A 205 -12.58 46.91 -55.15
C VAL A 205 -12.57 48.04 -56.17
N ASP A 206 -11.40 48.56 -56.54
CA ASP A 206 -11.28 49.60 -57.57
C ASP A 206 -11.79 49.10 -58.92
N THR A 207 -11.40 47.88 -59.32
CA THR A 207 -11.90 47.25 -60.55
C THR A 207 -13.41 47.04 -60.52
N PHE A 208 -13.98 46.69 -59.37
CA PHE A 208 -15.43 46.57 -59.20
C PHE A 208 -16.15 47.92 -59.34
N LEU A 209 -15.61 48.98 -58.73
CA LEU A 209 -16.20 50.33 -58.77
C LEU A 209 -16.08 51.01 -60.14
N GLN A 210 -15.04 50.70 -60.92
CA GLN A 210 -14.94 51.16 -62.32
C GLN A 210 -16.12 50.70 -63.18
N ASN A 211 -16.76 49.58 -62.83
CA ASN A 211 -17.98 49.09 -63.48
C ASN A 211 -19.27 49.74 -62.93
N GLN A 212 -19.15 50.67 -61.96
CA GLN A 212 -20.26 51.37 -61.30
C GLN A 212 -20.05 52.90 -61.34
N PRO A 213 -20.12 53.53 -62.54
CA PRO A 213 -19.78 54.94 -62.71
C PRO A 213 -20.67 55.91 -61.94
N GLN A 214 -21.90 55.49 -61.60
CA GLN A 214 -22.83 56.31 -60.82
C GLN A 214 -22.37 56.49 -59.36
N ALA A 215 -21.80 55.45 -58.75
CA ALA A 215 -21.26 55.53 -57.39
C ALA A 215 -20.01 56.41 -57.34
N LEU A 216 -19.13 56.31 -58.34
CA LEU A 216 -17.96 57.18 -58.46
C LEU A 216 -18.34 58.64 -58.71
N ALA A 217 -19.36 58.90 -59.54
CA ALA A 217 -19.85 60.26 -59.78
C ALA A 217 -20.40 60.91 -58.50
N LEU A 218 -21.22 60.18 -57.74
CA LEU A 218 -21.73 60.64 -56.45
C LEU A 218 -20.59 60.86 -55.44
N HIS A 219 -19.61 59.96 -55.40
CA HIS A 219 -18.44 60.13 -54.55
C HIS A 219 -17.68 61.42 -54.88
N ASN A 220 -17.45 61.71 -56.16
CA ASN A 220 -16.79 62.94 -56.60
C ASN A 220 -17.59 64.21 -56.23
N GLU A 221 -18.92 64.16 -56.32
CA GLU A 221 -19.80 65.26 -55.90
C GLU A 221 -19.71 65.52 -54.39
N VAL A 222 -19.65 64.45 -53.59
CA VAL A 222 -19.43 64.55 -52.14
C VAL A 222 -18.04 65.10 -51.84
N GLN A 223 -17.00 64.60 -52.51
CA GLN A 223 -15.62 65.08 -52.34
C GLN A 223 -15.51 66.59 -52.59
N ALA A 224 -16.18 67.10 -53.63
CA ALA A 224 -16.25 68.54 -53.91
C ALA A 224 -16.99 69.37 -52.84
N SER A 225 -17.78 68.71 -51.99
CA SER A 225 -18.60 69.32 -50.93
C SER A 225 -18.01 69.15 -49.52
N LEU A 226 -16.85 68.48 -49.38
CA LEU A 226 -16.20 68.25 -48.09
C LEU A 226 -15.61 69.52 -47.49
N LEU A 227 -15.57 69.58 -46.15
CA LEU A 227 -14.80 70.59 -45.45
C LEU A 227 -13.30 70.29 -45.61
N LEU A 228 -12.58 71.17 -46.30
CA LEU A 228 -11.12 71.10 -46.45
C LEU A 228 -10.42 71.41 -45.12
N ILE A 229 -9.62 70.46 -44.64
CA ILE A 229 -8.84 70.56 -43.41
C ILE A 229 -7.37 70.28 -43.79
N GLY A 230 -6.60 71.34 -44.05
CA GLY A 230 -5.19 71.25 -44.47
C GLY A 230 -4.95 71.11 -45.99
N ASP A 231 -3.68 71.02 -46.40
CA ASP A 231 -3.25 70.79 -47.79
C ASP A 231 -3.70 69.40 -48.29
N GLU A 232 -4.09 69.30 -49.56
CA GLU A 232 -4.60 68.07 -50.19
C GLU A 232 -3.67 66.86 -49.93
N PRO A 233 -4.17 65.76 -49.34
CA PRO A 233 -3.45 64.50 -49.40
C PRO A 233 -3.39 64.05 -50.87
N THR A 234 -2.17 63.99 -51.42
CA THR A 234 -1.91 63.41 -52.75
C THR A 234 -2.63 62.06 -52.86
N PRO A 235 -3.47 61.82 -53.89
CA PRO A 235 -4.16 60.55 -54.03
C PRO A 235 -3.12 59.42 -54.08
N ALA A 236 -3.24 58.46 -53.16
CA ALA A 236 -2.35 57.32 -53.08
C ALA A 236 -2.32 56.61 -54.44
N ALA A 237 -1.13 56.44 -55.01
CA ALA A 237 -0.98 55.75 -56.29
C ALA A 237 -1.50 54.32 -56.14
N LEU A 238 -2.32 53.86 -57.10
CA LEU A 238 -2.78 52.48 -57.19
C LEU A 238 -1.58 51.53 -57.03
N PRO A 239 -1.62 50.59 -56.07
CA PRO A 239 -0.59 49.56 -55.95
C PRO A 239 -0.49 48.82 -57.29
N ALA A 240 0.72 48.64 -57.81
CA ALA A 240 0.89 47.87 -59.04
C ALA A 240 0.38 46.43 -58.81
N LEU A 241 -0.45 45.91 -59.72
CA LEU A 241 -1.06 44.58 -59.61
C LEU A 241 -0.03 43.48 -59.30
N ASN A 242 1.18 43.60 -59.83
CA ASN A 242 2.26 42.65 -59.57
C ASN A 242 2.69 42.63 -58.10
N ASP A 243 2.74 43.78 -57.42
CA ASP A 243 3.14 43.88 -56.02
C ASP A 243 2.05 43.32 -55.10
N ALA A 244 0.77 43.60 -55.41
CA ALA A 244 -0.38 43.04 -54.70
C ALA A 244 -0.49 41.51 -54.86
N VAL A 245 -0.16 40.97 -56.05
CA VAL A 245 -0.13 39.53 -56.31
C VAL A 245 1.02 38.84 -55.56
N VAL A 246 2.19 39.47 -55.48
CA VAL A 246 3.34 38.93 -54.74
C VAL A 246 3.02 38.80 -53.24
N ASP A 247 2.45 39.84 -52.65
CA ASP A 247 2.08 39.86 -51.23
C ASP A 247 1.00 38.80 -50.90
N TYR A 248 0.02 38.62 -51.79
CA TYR A 248 -0.98 37.56 -51.67
C TYR A 248 -0.38 36.16 -51.77
N LEU A 249 0.53 35.92 -52.72
CA LEU A 249 1.19 34.62 -52.90
C LEU A 249 2.06 34.28 -51.68
N GLU A 250 2.73 35.27 -51.09
CA GLU A 250 3.53 35.12 -49.88
C GLU A 250 2.64 34.80 -48.66
N THR A 251 1.57 35.57 -48.46
CA THR A 251 0.59 35.34 -47.39
C THR A 251 -0.06 33.96 -47.52
N ARG A 252 -0.44 33.54 -48.73
CA ARG A 252 -1.00 32.21 -48.99
C ARG A 252 0.00 31.09 -48.72
N ARG A 253 1.27 31.29 -49.06
CA ARG A 253 2.34 30.32 -48.76
C ARG A 253 2.54 30.16 -47.26
N LEU A 254 2.53 31.27 -46.51
CA LEU A 254 2.64 31.25 -45.05
C LEU A 254 1.44 30.55 -44.40
N LEU A 255 0.21 30.82 -44.89
CA LEU A 255 -1.01 30.17 -44.40
C LEU A 255 -0.96 28.65 -44.62
N LEU A 256 -0.62 28.19 -45.83
CA LEU A 256 -0.52 26.76 -46.14
C LEU A 256 0.57 26.06 -45.31
N SER A 257 1.71 26.73 -45.11
CA SER A 257 2.77 26.24 -44.23
C SER A 257 2.32 26.16 -42.77
N GLY A 258 1.55 27.13 -42.28
CA GLY A 258 0.97 27.13 -40.94
C GLY A 258 -0.04 25.99 -40.75
N GLN A 259 -0.93 25.79 -41.72
CA GLN A 259 -1.92 24.71 -41.70
C GLN A 259 -1.26 23.33 -41.69
N ALA A 260 -0.22 23.11 -42.49
CA ALA A 260 0.52 21.86 -42.51
C ALA A 260 1.21 21.56 -41.16
N LYS A 261 1.83 22.57 -40.52
CA LYS A 261 2.44 22.43 -39.19
C LYS A 261 1.41 22.15 -38.10
N ASN A 262 0.24 22.80 -38.14
CA ASN A 262 -0.83 22.54 -37.18
C ASN A 262 -1.42 21.13 -37.36
N ALA A 263 -1.57 20.66 -38.60
CA ALA A 263 -2.01 19.29 -38.86
C ALA A 263 -1.00 18.26 -38.34
N SER A 264 0.31 18.49 -38.52
CA SER A 264 1.33 17.58 -37.98
C SER A 264 1.34 17.59 -36.45
N LEU A 265 1.24 18.77 -35.82
CA LEU A 265 1.18 18.89 -34.36
C LEU A 265 -0.05 18.18 -33.78
N HIS A 266 -1.21 18.31 -34.41
CA HIS A 266 -2.41 17.58 -34.01
C HIS A 266 -2.23 16.07 -34.12
N GLN A 267 -1.63 15.58 -35.20
CA GLN A 267 -1.36 14.16 -35.38
C GLN A 267 -0.38 13.61 -34.34
N THR A 268 0.68 14.38 -34.01
CA THR A 268 1.63 14.01 -32.95
C THR A 268 0.99 14.02 -31.56
N LEU A 269 0.12 14.99 -31.28
CA LEU A 269 -0.60 15.07 -30.01
C LEU A 269 -1.54 13.88 -29.81
N GLU A 270 -2.31 13.51 -30.85
CA GLU A 270 -3.21 12.35 -30.77
C GLU A 270 -2.43 11.02 -30.66
N ALA A 271 -1.31 10.88 -31.37
CA ALA A 271 -0.43 9.72 -31.21
C ALA A 271 0.14 9.62 -29.78
N SER A 272 0.56 10.74 -29.20
CA SER A 272 1.07 10.80 -27.82
C SER A 272 0.00 10.44 -26.79
N LYS A 273 -1.25 10.91 -26.97
CA LYS A 273 -2.37 10.54 -26.10
C LYS A 273 -2.70 9.05 -26.16
N ALA A 274 -2.66 8.45 -27.35
CA ALA A 274 -2.90 7.02 -27.52
C ALA A 274 -1.82 6.18 -26.80
N GLN A 275 -0.55 6.58 -26.93
CA GLN A 275 0.57 5.93 -26.25
C GLN A 275 0.46 6.06 -24.72
N LEU A 276 0.06 7.22 -24.20
CA LEU A 276 -0.16 7.41 -22.76
C LEU A 276 -1.26 6.48 -22.24
N ALA A 277 -2.39 6.39 -22.95
CA ALA A 277 -3.50 5.53 -22.56
C ALA A 277 -3.14 4.04 -22.58
N GLU A 278 -2.28 3.62 -23.52
CA GLU A 278 -1.79 2.24 -23.60
C GLU A 278 -0.80 1.92 -22.47
N ALA A 279 0.11 2.86 -22.16
CA ALA A 279 1.01 2.75 -21.02
C ALA A 279 0.27 2.69 -19.67
N GLU A 280 -0.78 3.49 -19.49
CA GLU A 280 -1.62 3.46 -18.29
C GLU A 280 -2.34 2.12 -18.11
N ARG A 281 -2.83 1.51 -19.21
CA ARG A 281 -3.42 0.17 -19.19
C ARG A 281 -2.40 -0.90 -18.84
N SER A 282 -1.23 -0.88 -19.47
CA SER A 282 -0.16 -1.84 -19.19
C SER A 282 0.31 -1.74 -17.73
N LEU A 283 0.49 -0.54 -17.20
CA LEU A 283 0.83 -0.32 -15.79
C LEU A 283 -0.26 -0.86 -14.84
N HIS A 284 -1.54 -0.71 -15.22
CA HIS A 284 -2.64 -1.24 -14.42
C HIS A 284 -2.65 -2.78 -14.41
N GLU A 285 -2.46 -3.41 -15.57
CA GLU A 285 -2.36 -4.87 -15.71
C GLU A 285 -1.18 -5.43 -14.92
N GLN A 286 -0.01 -4.78 -14.98
CA GLN A 286 1.16 -5.14 -14.19
C GLN A 286 0.89 -5.04 -12.68
N LYS A 287 0.21 -3.99 -12.22
CA LYS A 287 -0.16 -3.87 -10.80
C LYS A 287 -1.09 -4.99 -10.35
N ILE A 288 -2.02 -5.42 -11.20
CA ILE A 288 -2.92 -6.55 -10.90
C ILE A 288 -2.12 -7.85 -10.82
N CYS A 289 -1.23 -8.11 -11.79
CA CYS A 289 -0.38 -9.30 -11.79
C CYS A 289 0.55 -9.34 -10.58
N LEU A 290 1.16 -8.20 -10.22
CA LEU A 290 2.01 -8.09 -9.04
C LEU A 290 1.23 -8.35 -7.74
N ALA A 291 -0.01 -7.86 -7.63
CA ALA A 291 -0.86 -8.15 -6.48
C ALA A 291 -1.25 -9.64 -6.40
N GLN A 292 -1.50 -10.28 -7.54
CA GLN A 292 -1.83 -11.72 -7.61
C GLN A 292 -0.63 -12.59 -7.21
N THR A 293 0.56 -12.29 -7.74
CA THR A 293 1.80 -13.01 -7.40
C THR A 293 2.18 -12.82 -5.93
N GLN A 294 1.97 -11.62 -5.36
CA GLN A 294 2.14 -11.37 -3.92
C GLN A 294 1.18 -12.23 -3.08
N ALA A 295 -0.11 -12.28 -3.46
CA ALA A 295 -1.09 -13.11 -2.75
C ALA A 295 -0.76 -14.61 -2.83
N GLN A 296 -0.30 -15.10 -3.99
CA GLN A 296 0.17 -16.49 -4.13
C GLN A 296 1.43 -16.75 -3.30
N ALA A 297 2.39 -15.83 -3.27
CA ALA A 297 3.59 -15.96 -2.45
C ALA A 297 3.24 -16.05 -0.96
N GLU A 298 2.30 -15.22 -0.48
CA GLU A 298 1.80 -15.27 0.90
C GLU A 298 1.12 -16.61 1.22
N GLN A 299 0.33 -17.15 0.29
CA GLN A 299 -0.27 -18.49 0.44
C GLN A 299 0.79 -19.59 0.53
N TYR A 300 1.77 -19.60 -0.38
CA TYR A 300 2.86 -20.57 -0.33
C TYR A 300 3.67 -20.46 0.96
N GLN A 301 3.89 -19.25 1.45
CA GLN A 301 4.61 -19.03 2.70
C GLN A 301 3.83 -19.55 3.92
N GLN A 302 2.50 -19.40 3.91
CA GLN A 302 1.62 -20.01 4.92
C GLN A 302 1.65 -21.54 4.86
N GLU A 303 1.57 -22.14 3.66
CA GLU A 303 1.67 -23.61 3.49
C GLU A 303 3.03 -24.16 3.93
N LEU A 304 4.13 -23.46 3.60
CA LEU A 304 5.47 -23.78 4.08
C LEU A 304 5.56 -23.71 5.61
N SER A 305 4.98 -22.69 6.23
CA SER A 305 4.96 -22.57 7.69
C SER A 305 4.17 -23.71 8.36
N ALA A 306 3.03 -24.09 7.78
CA ALA A 306 2.19 -25.18 8.28
C ALA A 306 2.87 -26.54 8.12
N THR A 307 3.52 -26.77 6.98
CA THR A 307 4.28 -28.01 6.73
C THR A 307 5.51 -28.11 7.63
N CYS A 308 6.26 -27.02 7.83
CA CYS A 308 7.35 -26.95 8.81
C CYS A 308 6.84 -27.28 10.23
N GLY A 309 5.73 -26.69 10.67
CA GLY A 309 5.14 -27.02 11.97
C GLY A 309 4.71 -28.49 12.10
N SER A 310 4.17 -29.09 11.04
CA SER A 310 3.86 -30.53 11.02
C SER A 310 5.12 -31.40 11.04
N LEU A 311 6.19 -30.97 10.36
CA LEU A 311 7.46 -31.69 10.32
C LEU A 311 8.14 -31.66 11.69
N GLU A 312 8.18 -30.50 12.34
CA GLU A 312 8.67 -30.35 13.72
C GLU A 312 7.88 -31.22 14.70
N SER A 313 6.55 -31.26 14.59
CA SER A 313 5.73 -32.17 15.40
C SER A 313 6.05 -33.65 15.15
N SER A 314 6.32 -34.02 13.89
CA SER A 314 6.74 -35.37 13.54
C SER A 314 8.15 -35.70 14.05
N GLU A 315 9.10 -34.78 13.97
CA GLU A 315 10.45 -34.93 14.52
C GLU A 315 10.41 -35.08 16.04
N GLN A 316 9.60 -34.27 16.73
CA GLN A 316 9.40 -34.41 18.18
C GLN A 316 8.83 -35.79 18.54
N LYS A 317 7.85 -36.28 17.78
CA LYS A 317 7.31 -37.65 17.96
C LYS A 317 8.38 -38.71 17.69
N ASN A 318 9.19 -38.55 16.65
CA ASN A 318 10.26 -39.47 16.31
C ASN A 318 11.35 -39.49 17.39
N GLN A 319 11.75 -38.33 17.93
CA GLN A 319 12.66 -38.23 19.07
C GLN A 319 12.10 -38.93 20.30
N LEU A 320 10.82 -38.72 20.62
CA LEU A 320 10.17 -39.41 21.74
C LEU A 320 10.17 -40.93 21.53
N LEU A 321 9.90 -41.40 20.30
CA LEU A 321 9.93 -42.82 19.96
C LEU A 321 11.35 -43.39 20.10
N LEU A 322 12.37 -42.65 19.64
CA LEU A 322 13.78 -43.01 19.79
C LEU A 322 14.16 -43.14 21.27
N ASP A 323 13.78 -42.17 22.09
CA ASP A 323 14.02 -42.22 23.54
C ASP A 323 13.33 -43.43 24.20
N GLN A 324 12.10 -43.75 23.78
CA GLN A 324 11.41 -44.95 24.24
C GLN A 324 12.15 -46.23 23.82
N LEU A 325 12.67 -46.27 22.59
CA LEU A 325 13.41 -47.41 22.06
C LEU A 325 14.77 -47.58 22.77
N HIS A 326 15.45 -46.48 23.10
CA HIS A 326 16.65 -46.51 23.93
C HIS A 326 16.37 -47.03 25.35
N ARG A 327 15.24 -46.64 25.95
CA ARG A 327 14.83 -47.17 27.27
C ARG A 327 14.55 -48.66 27.21
N THR A 328 13.79 -49.13 26.23
CA THR A 328 13.50 -50.57 26.08
C THR A 328 14.75 -51.37 25.78
N LEU A 329 15.69 -50.86 24.97
CA LEU A 329 17.00 -51.49 24.76
C LEU A 329 17.80 -51.58 26.05
N SER A 330 17.89 -50.49 26.83
CA SER A 330 18.56 -50.51 28.14
C SER A 330 17.93 -51.52 29.10
N ASP A 331 16.60 -51.61 29.12
CA ASP A 331 15.90 -52.56 29.99
C ASP A 331 16.08 -54.00 29.52
N LEU A 332 16.10 -54.25 28.21
CA LEU A 332 16.47 -55.55 27.64
C LEU A 332 17.91 -55.93 27.96
N GLU A 333 18.86 -54.99 27.85
CA GLU A 333 20.26 -55.21 28.24
C GLU A 333 20.37 -55.60 29.71
N LYS A 334 19.66 -54.90 30.61
CA LYS A 334 19.60 -55.28 32.04
C LYS A 334 19.01 -56.67 32.24
N LEU A 335 17.92 -57.01 31.55
CA LEU A 335 17.31 -58.34 31.62
C LEU A 335 18.25 -59.43 31.11
N THR A 336 18.99 -59.18 30.02
CA THR A 336 19.99 -60.14 29.51
C THR A 336 21.15 -60.32 30.48
N LEU A 337 21.58 -59.25 31.16
CA LEU A 337 22.64 -59.30 32.16
C LEU A 337 22.19 -60.04 33.42
N GLU A 338 20.93 -59.86 33.83
CA GLU A 338 20.30 -60.64 34.90
C GLU A 338 20.15 -62.12 34.52
N ASP A 339 19.75 -62.42 33.29
CA ASP A 339 19.62 -63.79 32.81
C ASP A 339 20.99 -64.47 32.76
N GLN A 340 22.03 -63.79 32.26
CA GLN A 340 23.42 -64.26 32.32
C GLN A 340 23.90 -64.51 33.75
N ARG A 341 23.59 -63.62 34.70
CA ARG A 341 23.92 -63.84 36.13
C ARG A 341 23.20 -65.06 36.69
N LYS A 342 21.90 -65.23 36.37
CA LYS A 342 21.13 -66.40 36.78
C LYS A 342 21.68 -67.68 36.14
N THR A 343 22.09 -67.67 34.87
CA THR A 343 22.72 -68.84 34.22
C THR A 343 24.08 -69.17 34.84
N GLN A 344 24.91 -68.17 35.14
CA GLN A 344 26.16 -68.36 35.85
C GLN A 344 25.94 -68.95 37.25
N GLN A 345 24.89 -68.50 37.94
CA GLN A 345 24.50 -69.02 39.26
C GLN A 345 23.95 -70.46 39.17
N VAL A 346 23.17 -70.79 38.14
CA VAL A 346 22.73 -72.17 37.89
C VAL A 346 23.93 -73.06 37.54
N ALA A 347 24.89 -72.55 36.75
CA ALA A 347 26.12 -73.27 36.44
C ALA A 347 26.95 -73.53 37.71
N SER A 348 27.14 -72.53 38.58
CA SER A 348 27.87 -72.71 39.85
C SER A 348 27.17 -73.71 40.76
N LEU A 349 25.85 -73.60 40.94
CA LEU A 349 25.05 -74.56 41.71
C LEU A 349 25.11 -75.97 41.09
N SER A 350 25.19 -76.09 39.76
CA SER A 350 25.36 -77.39 39.11
C SER A 350 26.74 -77.99 39.37
N THR A 351 27.81 -77.17 39.36
CA THR A 351 29.16 -77.62 39.69
C THR A 351 29.25 -78.05 41.15
N GLU A 352 28.63 -77.30 42.06
CA GLU A 352 28.55 -77.64 43.48
C GLU A 352 27.74 -78.92 43.71
N LYS A 353 26.61 -79.10 43.01
CA LYS A 353 25.86 -80.35 43.00
C LYS A 353 26.69 -81.52 42.50
N THR A 354 27.47 -81.36 41.42
CA THR A 354 28.36 -82.43 40.94
C THR A 354 29.48 -82.74 41.93
N ALA A 355 30.05 -81.73 42.59
CA ALA A 355 31.06 -81.92 43.62
C ALA A 355 30.50 -82.66 44.85
N LEU A 356 29.32 -82.27 45.32
CA LEU A 356 28.59 -82.95 46.40
C LEU A 356 28.21 -84.39 46.00
N GLN A 357 27.77 -84.60 44.76
CA GLN A 357 27.47 -85.94 44.23
C GLN A 357 28.73 -86.82 44.20
N ASN A 358 29.87 -86.26 43.81
CA ASN A 358 31.16 -86.96 43.82
C ASN A 358 31.62 -87.26 45.26
N GLN A 359 31.43 -86.33 46.20
CA GLN A 359 31.68 -86.59 47.62
C GLN A 359 30.78 -87.71 48.17
N LEU A 360 29.49 -87.72 47.79
CA LEU A 360 28.54 -88.75 48.20
C LEU A 360 28.92 -90.12 47.63
N ASN A 361 29.35 -90.18 46.36
CA ASN A 361 29.88 -91.39 45.74
C ASN A 361 31.17 -91.87 46.42
N THR A 362 32.08 -90.95 46.78
CA THR A 362 33.33 -91.28 47.49
C THR A 362 33.02 -91.84 48.87
N LEU A 363 32.09 -91.22 49.60
CA LEU A 363 31.61 -91.72 50.89
C LEU A 363 30.97 -93.11 50.78
N ARG A 364 30.20 -93.35 49.70
CA ARG A 364 29.63 -94.66 49.38
C ARG A 364 30.71 -95.72 49.12
N GLN A 365 31.74 -95.38 48.36
CA GLN A 365 32.88 -96.27 48.11
C GLN A 365 33.67 -96.57 49.39
N THR A 366 33.87 -95.60 50.29
CA THR A 366 34.48 -95.86 51.61
C THR A 366 33.59 -96.70 52.52
N LEU A 367 32.27 -96.57 52.42
CA LEU A 367 31.32 -97.40 53.17
C LEU A 367 31.32 -98.84 52.64
N GLU A 368 31.34 -99.03 51.32
CA GLU A 368 31.49 -100.35 50.69
C GLU A 368 32.85 -100.96 51.03
N ALA A 369 33.93 -100.19 51.03
CA ALA A 369 35.25 -100.66 51.45
C ALA A 369 35.26 -101.08 52.92
N SER A 370 34.61 -100.34 53.82
CA SER A 370 34.51 -100.73 55.24
C SER A 370 33.61 -101.95 55.45
N GLN A 371 32.54 -102.10 54.66
CA GLN A 371 31.70 -103.31 54.65
C GLN A 371 32.46 -104.54 54.17
N VAL A 372 33.28 -104.42 53.12
CA VAL A 372 34.17 -105.49 52.67
C VAL A 372 35.21 -105.83 53.74
N GLN A 373 35.74 -104.84 54.43
CA GLN A 373 36.68 -105.04 55.54
C GLN A 373 36.01 -105.73 56.75
N LEU A 374 34.74 -105.45 56.99
CA LEU A 374 33.90 -106.11 58.00
C LEU A 374 33.61 -107.58 57.60
N GLN A 375 33.38 -107.84 56.32
CA GLN A 375 33.20 -109.19 55.77
C GLN A 375 34.48 -110.02 55.83
N GLN A 376 35.64 -109.39 55.56
CA GLN A 376 36.96 -110.02 55.70
C GLN A 376 37.31 -110.33 57.16
N THR A 377 36.94 -109.47 58.12
CA THR A 377 37.09 -109.78 59.55
C THR A 377 36.12 -110.86 60.03
N GLN A 378 34.92 -110.94 59.48
CA GLN A 378 33.98 -112.05 59.74
C GLN A 378 34.48 -113.39 59.16
N GLN A 379 35.12 -113.40 58.00
CA GLN A 379 35.80 -114.58 57.43
C GLN A 379 37.08 -114.96 58.21
N HIS A 380 37.79 -113.98 58.77
CA HIS A 380 38.94 -114.25 59.66
C HIS A 380 38.50 -114.87 61.00
N LEU A 381 37.31 -114.51 61.52
CA LEU A 381 36.72 -115.08 62.73
C LEU A 381 36.20 -116.52 62.52
N SER A 382 35.73 -116.88 61.31
CA SER A 382 35.40 -118.28 60.98
C SER A 382 36.65 -119.15 60.84
N GLY A 383 37.74 -118.61 60.26
CA GLY A 383 39.03 -119.30 60.17
C GLY A 383 39.73 -119.53 61.52
N THR A 384 39.45 -118.73 62.56
CA THR A 384 39.92 -118.99 63.93
C THR A 384 39.07 -119.98 64.71
N ARG A 385 37.84 -120.26 64.25
CA ARG A 385 36.93 -121.24 64.86
C ARG A 385 37.28 -122.67 64.42
N ASP A 386 37.63 -122.84 63.15
CA ASP A 386 38.05 -124.13 62.59
C ASP A 386 39.44 -124.58 63.12
N ASN A 387 40.28 -123.64 63.56
CA ASN A 387 41.57 -123.92 64.20
C ASN A 387 41.46 -124.26 65.71
N LEU A 388 40.29 -124.10 66.33
CA LEU A 388 40.04 -124.51 67.72
C LEU A 388 39.40 -125.91 67.79
N GLU A 389 38.61 -126.31 66.77
CA GLU A 389 38.10 -127.68 66.59
C GLU A 389 39.21 -128.67 66.16
N SER A 390 40.24 -128.20 65.44
CA SER A 390 41.43 -128.98 65.09
C SER A 390 42.38 -129.29 66.27
N SER A 391 42.18 -128.70 67.44
CA SER A 391 43.04 -128.87 68.63
C SER A 391 42.41 -129.69 69.76
N GLU A 392 41.13 -130.08 69.65
CA GLU A 392 40.44 -130.98 70.59
C GLU A 392 40.38 -132.45 70.09
N GLU A 393 40.67 -132.70 68.81
CA GLU A 393 40.68 -134.06 68.22
C GLU A 393 42.03 -134.81 68.38
N GLU A 394 43.11 -134.14 68.82
CA GLU A 394 44.42 -134.76 69.12
C GLU A 394 44.58 -135.22 70.58
N ASN A 395 43.59 -134.96 71.45
CA ASN A 395 43.56 -135.46 72.83
C ASN A 395 42.57 -136.62 73.02
N GLN A 396 42.88 -137.72 72.32
CA GLN A 396 42.87 -139.08 72.88
C GLN A 396 41.47 -139.70 73.13
N LEU A 397 40.98 -140.70 72.39
CA LEU A 397 41.64 -141.78 71.65
C LEU A 397 42.91 -142.34 72.32
N LEU A 398 42.91 -142.31 73.66
CA LEU A 398 43.79 -143.09 74.53
C LEU A 398 42.99 -143.63 75.73
N LEU A 399 41.78 -144.14 75.44
CA LEU A 399 40.99 -144.94 76.38
C LEU A 399 40.24 -146.05 75.65
N ALA A 400 40.97 -146.75 74.78
CA ALA A 400 40.65 -148.11 74.41
C ALA A 400 41.14 -149.05 75.52
N HIS A 401 40.27 -149.41 76.47
CA HIS A 401 40.40 -150.68 77.19
C HIS A 401 39.06 -151.17 77.76
N LEU A 402 38.73 -152.39 77.36
CA LEU A 402 37.75 -153.32 77.94
C LEU A 402 36.25 -153.16 77.60
N HIS A 403 35.88 -153.90 76.56
CA HIS A 403 34.55 -154.46 76.27
C HIS A 403 33.69 -154.85 77.48
N GLN A 404 32.39 -154.55 77.38
CA GLN A 404 31.29 -155.38 77.89
C GLN A 404 30.16 -155.34 76.83
N THR A 405 30.04 -156.44 76.10
CA THR A 405 28.83 -157.09 75.56
C THR A 405 27.56 -156.25 75.38
N GLN A 406 27.05 -156.21 74.14
CA GLN A 406 25.84 -156.94 73.73
C GLN A 406 24.58 -156.58 74.50
N GLU A 407 23.68 -155.90 73.79
CA GLU A 407 22.26 -156.23 73.68
C GLU A 407 21.86 -155.49 72.40
N ASP A 408 21.84 -156.14 71.23
CA ASP A 408 20.73 -157.00 70.79
C ASP A 408 19.36 -156.48 71.22
N PHE A 409 18.41 -156.54 70.27
CA PHE A 409 17.02 -156.11 70.35
C PHE A 409 16.79 -154.62 70.04
N GLU A 410 16.02 -154.21 69.03
CA GLU A 410 15.21 -154.95 68.09
C GLU A 410 14.72 -153.93 67.04
N ARG A 411 14.96 -154.27 65.77
CA ARG A 411 13.97 -154.24 64.70
C ARG A 411 12.58 -153.63 65.00
N LEU A 412 12.20 -152.79 64.03
CA LEU A 412 10.87 -152.66 63.41
C LEU A 412 9.84 -151.78 64.15
N ALA A 413 9.60 -150.60 63.57
CA ALA A 413 8.41 -150.33 62.76
C ALA A 413 7.23 -151.31 63.03
N LEU A 414 6.01 -150.93 63.38
CA LEU A 414 5.19 -149.80 62.94
C LEU A 414 3.85 -149.89 63.68
N GLU A 415 3.16 -148.76 63.67
CA GLU A 415 1.72 -148.52 63.77
C GLU A 415 0.73 -149.70 63.88
N ASP A 416 -0.11 -149.58 64.93
CA ASP A 416 -1.55 -149.91 65.13
C ASP A 416 -2.31 -150.49 63.91
N GLN A 417 -3.23 -151.47 64.00
CA GLN A 417 -4.24 -151.70 65.05
C GLN A 417 -5.02 -153.03 64.82
N GLY A 418 -5.48 -153.71 65.89
CA GLY A 418 -6.87 -154.22 65.94
C GLY A 418 -7.24 -155.71 65.79
N LYS A 419 -6.93 -156.54 66.80
CA LYS A 419 -7.78 -157.58 67.47
C LYS A 419 -8.44 -158.78 66.72
N THR A 420 -8.23 -159.95 67.36
CA THR A 420 -9.18 -161.09 67.65
C THR A 420 -9.53 -162.07 66.51
N HIS A 421 -9.78 -163.38 66.70
CA HIS A 421 -10.01 -164.23 67.86
C HIS A 421 -9.92 -165.74 67.49
N GLN A 422 -9.35 -166.55 68.41
CA GLN A 422 -9.83 -167.85 68.93
C GLN A 422 -10.27 -169.00 68.00
N LEU A 423 -9.78 -170.22 68.29
CA LEU A 423 -10.49 -171.21 69.12
C LEU A 423 -9.55 -172.42 69.39
N GLU A 424 -9.17 -172.68 70.64
CA GLU A 424 -9.82 -173.65 71.55
C GLU A 424 -9.48 -175.11 71.22
N CYS A 425 -8.64 -175.78 72.01
CA CYS A 425 -8.86 -176.25 73.38
C CYS A 425 -9.42 -177.67 73.45
N LEU A 426 -8.68 -178.48 74.22
CA LEU A 426 -9.08 -179.64 75.00
C LEU A 426 -9.11 -181.01 74.30
N LYS A 427 -8.03 -181.77 74.52
CA LYS A 427 -8.12 -183.02 75.33
C LYS A 427 -6.73 -183.55 75.68
N THR A 428 -6.32 -183.12 76.88
CA THR A 428 -5.67 -183.87 77.95
C THR A 428 -5.24 -185.32 77.72
N GLU A 429 -4.00 -185.54 78.20
CA GLU A 429 -3.53 -186.71 78.95
C GLU A 429 -3.33 -188.04 78.19
N LYS A 430 -2.12 -188.21 77.68
CA LYS A 430 -1.41 -189.48 77.85
C LYS A 430 0.08 -189.23 78.08
N ASN A 431 0.36 -189.12 79.37
CA ASN A 431 1.65 -189.03 80.01
C ASN A 431 2.66 -190.09 79.55
N ALA A 432 3.91 -189.63 79.57
CA ALA A 432 5.07 -190.25 80.20
C ALA A 432 5.36 -191.73 79.94
N LEU A 433 6.41 -191.89 79.11
CA LEU A 433 7.47 -192.91 79.16
C LEU A 433 7.00 -194.33 78.85
N GLN A 434 7.75 -195.09 78.06
CA GLN A 434 8.73 -196.06 78.57
C GLN A 434 9.08 -196.82 77.26
N ASN A 435 10.29 -196.87 76.71
CA ASN A 435 11.56 -196.92 77.39
C ASN A 435 12.74 -196.87 76.41
N GLN A 436 13.82 -196.23 76.89
CA GLN A 436 15.23 -196.67 76.75
C GLN A 436 15.96 -196.36 75.43
N LEU A 437 16.94 -195.46 75.52
CA LEU A 437 18.35 -195.78 75.80
C LEU A 437 19.00 -196.43 74.56
N GLU A 438 20.08 -195.91 74.00
CA GLU A 438 20.98 -194.89 74.52
C GLU A 438 21.94 -194.62 73.35
N ALA A 439 22.10 -193.35 72.97
CA ALA A 439 23.00 -192.93 71.91
C ALA A 439 22.71 -193.45 70.47
N PHE A 440 22.91 -192.52 69.53
CA PHE A 440 23.38 -192.65 68.15
C PHE A 440 22.92 -193.78 67.19
N ALA A 441 22.58 -193.29 65.99
CA ALA A 441 22.95 -193.84 64.67
C ALA A 441 22.24 -195.10 64.14
N LYS A 442 21.26 -194.86 63.26
CA LYS A 442 21.09 -195.42 61.89
C LYS A 442 19.73 -195.04 61.33
N GLU A 443 19.70 -194.10 60.38
CA GLU A 443 19.55 -194.31 58.92
C GLU A 443 18.07 -194.41 58.50
N LYS A 444 17.51 -193.37 57.85
CA LYS A 444 17.62 -193.07 56.40
C LYS A 444 16.57 -193.84 55.59
N ALA A 445 15.83 -193.11 54.76
CA ALA A 445 14.72 -193.51 53.86
C ALA A 445 13.36 -193.62 54.56
N TYR A 446 12.38 -192.73 54.34
CA TYR A 446 11.59 -192.68 53.10
C TYR A 446 10.83 -191.33 52.96
N LEU A 447 11.54 -190.25 52.59
CA LEU A 447 11.02 -188.89 52.30
C LEU A 447 11.00 -188.56 50.79
N VAL A 448 10.73 -189.54 49.91
CA VAL A 448 10.95 -189.40 48.45
C VAL A 448 9.69 -189.13 47.62
N ALA A 449 8.46 -189.38 48.10
CA ALA A 449 7.25 -189.20 47.28
C ALA A 449 6.52 -187.85 47.43
N SER A 450 6.78 -187.09 48.50
CA SER A 450 6.09 -185.80 48.76
C SER A 450 6.79 -184.57 48.16
N ARG A 451 7.95 -184.76 47.51
CA ARG A 451 8.82 -183.70 46.98
C ARG A 451 8.31 -183.09 45.67
N ASP A 452 7.64 -183.86 44.83
CA ASP A 452 7.43 -183.45 43.43
C ASP A 452 6.22 -182.52 43.22
N ALA A 453 5.25 -182.47 44.16
CA ALA A 453 4.11 -181.54 44.11
C ALA A 453 4.45 -180.09 44.57
N LEU A 454 5.45 -179.91 45.44
CA LEU A 454 5.90 -178.59 45.92
C LEU A 454 6.78 -177.83 44.91
N THR A 455 7.24 -178.50 43.84
CA THR A 455 8.09 -177.90 42.80
C THR A 455 7.35 -177.00 41.81
N GLN A 456 6.04 -177.19 41.59
CA GLN A 456 5.25 -176.33 40.69
C GLN A 456 4.82 -175.00 41.32
N GLU A 457 4.66 -174.95 42.66
CA GLU A 457 4.22 -173.74 43.36
C GLU A 457 5.36 -172.70 43.53
N LYS A 458 6.62 -173.17 43.62
CA LYS A 458 7.81 -172.31 43.72
C LYS A 458 8.10 -171.50 42.44
N THR A 459 7.75 -172.02 41.26
CA THR A 459 7.97 -171.32 39.97
C THR A 459 6.98 -170.18 39.73
N ALA A 460 5.75 -170.26 40.25
CA ALA A 460 4.75 -169.21 40.10
C ALA A 460 5.04 -167.97 40.98
N ILE A 461 5.60 -168.17 42.19
CA ILE A 461 5.96 -167.07 43.10
C ILE A 461 7.21 -166.32 42.62
N ALA A 462 8.15 -166.99 41.93
CA ALA A 462 9.32 -166.34 41.33
C ALA A 462 8.92 -165.38 40.19
N ALA A 463 7.98 -165.77 39.32
CA ALA A 463 7.47 -164.92 38.24
C ALA A 463 6.73 -163.67 38.77
N ALA A 464 5.90 -163.83 39.81
CA ALA A 464 5.16 -162.70 40.40
C ALA A 464 6.10 -161.66 41.07
N ARG A 465 7.24 -162.10 41.62
CA ARG A 465 8.22 -161.21 42.26
C ARG A 465 8.99 -160.36 41.23
N ASP A 466 9.33 -160.94 40.09
CA ASP A 466 10.00 -160.23 38.99
C ASP A 466 9.07 -159.20 38.33
N GLU A 467 7.78 -159.49 38.21
CA GLU A 467 6.78 -158.57 37.65
C GLU A 467 6.51 -157.37 38.59
N GLN A 468 6.54 -157.60 39.90
CA GLN A 468 6.42 -156.53 40.90
C GLN A 468 7.68 -155.63 40.97
N ALA A 469 8.87 -156.17 40.72
CA ALA A 469 10.10 -155.39 40.57
C ALA A 469 10.07 -154.51 39.30
N LYS A 470 9.47 -155.00 38.22
CA LYS A 470 9.31 -154.26 36.95
C LYS A 470 8.36 -153.07 37.10
N LEU A 471 7.19 -153.26 37.72
CA LEU A 471 6.23 -152.18 38.01
C LEU A 471 6.79 -151.11 38.98
N ALA A 472 7.64 -151.51 39.93
CA ALA A 472 8.32 -150.55 40.81
C ALA A 472 9.33 -149.67 40.06
N SER A 473 10.05 -150.26 39.08
CA SER A 473 10.96 -149.50 38.21
C SER A 473 10.22 -148.54 37.29
N GLU A 474 9.08 -148.96 36.73
CA GLU A 474 8.24 -148.12 35.86
C GLU A 474 7.63 -146.92 36.61
N ARG A 475 7.14 -147.14 37.85
CA ARG A 475 6.62 -146.05 38.69
C ARG A 475 7.70 -145.04 39.08
N LYS A 476 8.94 -145.49 39.32
CA LYS A 476 10.09 -144.59 39.57
C LYS A 476 10.38 -143.72 38.35
N THR A 477 10.42 -144.31 37.15
CA THR A 477 10.61 -143.55 35.90
C THR A 477 9.47 -142.56 35.60
N GLN A 478 8.22 -142.88 35.95
CA GLN A 478 7.09 -141.96 35.79
C GLN A 478 7.14 -140.78 36.77
N LEU A 479 7.56 -141.00 38.02
CA LEU A 479 7.75 -139.92 38.99
C LEU A 479 8.90 -138.98 38.58
N ASP A 480 10.01 -139.52 38.09
CA ASP A 480 11.13 -138.72 37.58
C ASP A 480 10.73 -137.91 36.32
N ALA A 481 9.91 -138.49 35.44
CA ALA A 481 9.38 -137.81 34.25
C ALA A 481 8.41 -136.66 34.61
N LEU A 482 7.49 -136.89 35.56
CA LEU A 482 6.56 -135.86 36.05
C LEU A 482 7.27 -134.74 36.82
N ALA A 483 8.32 -135.08 37.59
CA ALA A 483 9.15 -134.08 38.27
C ALA A 483 9.87 -133.16 37.25
N LYS A 484 10.35 -133.75 36.14
CA LYS A 484 10.97 -132.99 35.04
C LYS A 484 9.96 -132.12 34.30
N GLU A 485 8.77 -132.64 33.99
CA GLU A 485 7.70 -131.88 33.34
C GLU A 485 7.22 -130.69 34.21
N LYS A 486 7.10 -130.89 35.53
CA LYS A 486 6.76 -129.81 36.46
C LYS A 486 7.84 -128.71 36.47
N ALA A 487 9.13 -129.09 36.45
CA ALA A 487 10.22 -128.13 36.37
C ALA A 487 10.19 -127.33 35.05
N ASP A 488 9.95 -127.99 33.91
CA ASP A 488 9.86 -127.36 32.59
C ASP A 488 8.65 -126.41 32.49
N LEU A 489 7.51 -126.76 33.10
CA LEU A 489 6.33 -125.89 33.15
C LEU A 489 6.54 -124.66 34.04
N ILE A 490 7.25 -124.79 35.17
CA ILE A 490 7.63 -123.65 36.02
C ILE A 490 8.56 -122.72 35.25
N ALA A 491 9.57 -123.26 34.55
CA ALA A 491 10.46 -122.46 33.71
C ALA A 491 9.71 -121.73 32.59
N LYS A 492 8.76 -122.40 31.91
CA LYS A 492 7.90 -121.75 30.89
C LYS A 492 7.01 -120.66 31.47
N ARG A 493 6.43 -120.87 32.65
CA ARG A 493 5.62 -119.86 33.35
C ARG A 493 6.46 -118.63 33.68
N ASP A 494 7.67 -118.81 34.21
CA ASP A 494 8.53 -117.71 34.61
C ASP A 494 9.03 -116.93 33.37
N ALA A 495 9.34 -117.63 32.28
CA ALA A 495 9.68 -117.02 30.99
C ALA A 495 8.50 -116.20 30.40
N LEU A 496 7.27 -116.74 30.42
CA LEU A 496 6.07 -116.00 30.00
C LEU A 496 5.78 -114.79 30.89
N THR A 497 6.11 -114.89 32.19
CA THR A 497 5.93 -113.78 33.13
C THR A 497 6.94 -112.66 32.84
N GLN A 498 8.18 -112.99 32.51
CA GLN A 498 9.18 -112.02 32.03
C GLN A 498 8.81 -111.40 30.68
N GLU A 499 8.28 -112.18 29.74
CA GLU A 499 7.84 -111.66 28.44
C GLU A 499 6.67 -110.67 28.61
N LYS A 500 5.71 -111.00 29.49
CA LYS A 500 4.58 -110.12 29.79
C LYS A 500 5.01 -108.81 30.44
N THR A 501 5.99 -108.81 31.35
CA THR A 501 6.51 -107.58 31.95
C THR A 501 7.31 -106.75 30.94
N ALA A 502 8.08 -107.39 30.05
CA ALA A 502 8.78 -106.72 28.97
C ALA A 502 7.81 -106.05 27.97
N ILE A 503 6.72 -106.74 27.60
CA ILE A 503 5.67 -106.18 26.73
C ILE A 503 4.91 -105.03 27.41
N ALA A 504 4.68 -105.11 28.72
CA ALA A 504 4.08 -104.01 29.47
C ALA A 504 4.99 -102.77 29.47
N ALA A 505 6.28 -102.94 29.77
CA ALA A 505 7.26 -101.85 29.71
C ALA A 505 7.39 -101.26 28.29
N ALA A 506 7.37 -102.09 27.25
CA ALA A 506 7.41 -101.63 25.87
C ALA A 506 6.14 -100.84 25.48
N ARG A 507 4.96 -101.23 25.97
CA ARG A 507 3.72 -100.48 25.77
C ARG A 507 3.73 -99.13 26.47
N ASP A 508 4.22 -99.06 27.70
CA ASP A 508 4.30 -97.81 28.46
C ASP A 508 5.26 -96.82 27.77
N GLU A 509 6.40 -97.32 27.26
CA GLU A 509 7.34 -96.49 26.49
C GLU A 509 6.75 -96.04 25.15
N GLN A 510 5.99 -96.92 24.47
CA GLN A 510 5.28 -96.55 23.24
C GLN A 510 4.18 -95.50 23.50
N ALA A 511 3.49 -95.58 24.63
CA ALA A 511 2.50 -94.58 25.04
C ALA A 511 3.15 -93.22 25.36
N LYS A 512 4.34 -93.22 25.97
CA LYS A 512 5.12 -92.01 26.25
C LYS A 512 5.64 -91.36 24.97
N LEU A 513 6.21 -92.13 24.03
CA LEU A 513 6.63 -91.61 22.74
C LEU A 513 5.45 -91.09 21.90
N ALA A 514 4.27 -91.71 22.01
CA ALA A 514 3.07 -91.22 21.34
C ALA A 514 2.56 -89.89 21.93
N SER A 515 2.64 -89.70 23.25
CA SER A 515 2.26 -88.43 23.89
C SER A 515 3.26 -87.31 23.58
N GLU A 516 4.56 -87.61 23.56
CA GLU A 516 5.62 -86.67 23.15
C GLU A 516 5.47 -86.24 21.68
N ARG A 517 5.22 -87.19 20.77
CA ARG A 517 4.98 -86.87 19.34
C ARG A 517 3.70 -86.05 19.14
N LYS A 518 2.64 -86.32 19.91
CA LYS A 518 1.41 -85.53 19.87
C LYS A 518 1.67 -84.09 20.33
N ALA A 519 2.41 -83.91 21.44
CA ALA A 519 2.79 -82.59 21.93
C ALA A 519 3.68 -81.83 20.92
N GLN A 520 4.61 -82.51 20.25
CA GLN A 520 5.44 -81.92 19.19
C GLN A 520 4.61 -81.52 17.96
N LEU A 521 3.65 -82.34 17.53
CA LEU A 521 2.75 -82.01 16.41
C LEU A 521 1.85 -80.82 16.75
N ASP A 522 1.32 -80.75 17.97
CA ASP A 522 0.50 -79.62 18.42
C ASP A 522 1.34 -78.32 18.49
N ALA A 523 2.59 -78.40 18.95
CA ALA A 523 3.53 -77.28 18.96
C ALA A 523 3.88 -76.80 17.54
N LEU A 524 4.22 -77.73 16.63
CA LEU A 524 4.52 -77.41 15.23
C LEU A 524 3.30 -76.88 14.47
N SER A 525 2.10 -77.39 14.79
CA SER A 525 0.85 -76.87 14.24
C SER A 525 0.61 -75.42 14.66
N LYS A 526 0.85 -75.11 15.94
CA LYS A 526 0.76 -73.74 16.48
C LYS A 526 1.80 -72.80 15.86
N GLU A 527 3.05 -73.25 15.74
CA GLU A 527 4.11 -72.48 15.08
C GLU A 527 3.78 -72.20 13.60
N LYS A 528 3.24 -73.20 12.88
CA LYS A 528 2.79 -73.03 11.50
C LYS A 528 1.66 -72.00 11.38
N THR A 529 0.70 -71.98 12.31
CA THR A 529 -0.37 -70.97 12.30
C THR A 529 0.17 -69.57 12.60
N ASP A 530 1.10 -69.45 13.54
CA ASP A 530 1.72 -68.16 13.90
C ASP A 530 2.59 -67.61 12.75
N LEU A 531 3.33 -68.49 12.06
CA LEU A 531 4.12 -68.12 10.87
C LEU A 531 3.24 -67.74 9.68
N LEU A 532 2.09 -68.40 9.48
CA LEU A 532 1.12 -68.01 8.45
C LEU A 532 0.53 -66.62 8.75
N ALA A 533 0.14 -66.35 9.99
CA ALA A 533 -0.33 -65.04 10.40
C ALA A 533 0.75 -63.95 10.23
N ARG A 534 2.00 -64.26 10.56
CA ARG A 534 3.14 -63.35 10.36
C ARG A 534 3.41 -63.09 8.88
N ARG A 535 3.32 -64.12 8.04
CA ARG A 535 3.44 -63.98 6.57
C ARG A 535 2.34 -63.08 6.03
N ASP A 536 1.09 -63.31 6.43
CA ASP A 536 -0.05 -62.54 5.92
C ASP A 536 0.04 -61.06 6.34
N ALA A 537 0.45 -60.80 7.59
CA ALA A 537 0.74 -59.45 8.08
C ALA A 537 1.87 -58.76 7.30
N LEU A 538 2.99 -59.46 7.07
CA LEU A 538 4.10 -58.94 6.26
C LEU A 538 3.69 -58.72 4.79
N THR A 539 2.77 -59.54 4.27
CA THR A 539 2.27 -59.38 2.90
C THR A 539 1.39 -58.14 2.79
N GLN A 540 0.52 -57.90 3.79
CA GLN A 540 -0.27 -56.66 3.87
C GLN A 540 0.62 -55.42 4.02
N GLU A 541 1.63 -55.47 4.88
CA GLU A 541 2.58 -54.37 5.07
C GLU A 541 3.35 -54.08 3.76
N LYS A 542 3.82 -55.11 3.06
CA LYS A 542 4.47 -54.97 1.75
C LYS A 542 3.55 -54.33 0.71
N THR A 543 2.27 -54.71 0.67
CA THR A 543 1.30 -54.09 -0.24
C THR A 543 1.01 -52.64 0.10
N ALA A 544 0.94 -52.30 1.40
CA ALA A 544 0.75 -50.93 1.86
C ALA A 544 1.98 -50.05 1.53
N ILE A 545 3.18 -50.57 1.73
CA ILE A 545 4.43 -49.89 1.36
C ILE A 545 4.52 -49.70 -0.16
N ALA A 546 4.13 -50.69 -0.96
CA ALA A 546 4.09 -50.56 -2.42
C ALA A 546 3.13 -49.45 -2.86
N ALA A 547 1.90 -49.44 -2.33
CA ALA A 547 0.92 -48.39 -2.61
C ALA A 547 1.41 -46.99 -2.18
N ALA A 548 2.01 -46.88 -0.98
CA ALA A 548 2.58 -45.62 -0.51
C ALA A 548 3.74 -45.13 -1.40
N ARG A 549 4.55 -46.05 -1.94
CA ARG A 549 5.66 -45.74 -2.84
C ARG A 549 5.18 -45.26 -4.20
N ASP A 550 4.12 -45.86 -4.73
CA ASP A 550 3.49 -45.44 -5.99
C ASP A 550 2.83 -44.06 -5.84
N GLU A 551 2.14 -43.81 -4.72
CA GLU A 551 1.58 -42.49 -4.37
C GLU A 551 2.70 -41.43 -4.26
N GLN A 552 3.81 -41.78 -3.60
CA GLN A 552 4.95 -40.89 -3.44
C GLN A 552 5.67 -40.62 -4.78
N ALA A 553 5.75 -41.60 -5.67
CA ALA A 553 6.28 -41.41 -7.03
C ALA A 553 5.38 -40.49 -7.87
N LYS A 554 4.05 -40.61 -7.71
CA LYS A 554 3.08 -39.74 -8.39
C LYS A 554 3.18 -38.30 -7.89
N LEU A 555 3.18 -38.09 -6.57
CA LEU A 555 3.37 -36.76 -5.97
C LEU A 555 4.72 -36.13 -6.35
N ALA A 556 5.79 -36.94 -6.45
CA ALA A 556 7.09 -36.45 -6.91
C ALA A 556 7.06 -36.01 -8.39
N SER A 557 6.33 -36.73 -9.25
CA SER A 557 6.16 -36.34 -10.65
C SER A 557 5.32 -35.07 -10.81
N GLU A 558 4.26 -34.91 -10.01
CA GLU A 558 3.41 -33.72 -10.00
C GLU A 558 4.18 -32.49 -9.47
N ARG A 559 4.94 -32.64 -8.38
CA ARG A 559 5.81 -31.57 -7.87
C ARG A 559 6.90 -31.17 -8.86
N LYS A 560 7.49 -32.13 -9.58
CA LYS A 560 8.48 -31.84 -10.61
C LYS A 560 7.86 -31.04 -11.77
N ALA A 561 6.67 -31.44 -12.24
CA ALA A 561 5.96 -30.69 -13.28
C ALA A 561 5.57 -29.27 -12.82
N GLN A 562 5.19 -29.09 -11.55
CA GLN A 562 4.92 -27.78 -10.98
C GLN A 562 6.18 -26.90 -10.88
N LEU A 563 7.32 -27.48 -10.49
CA LEU A 563 8.61 -26.79 -10.48
C LEU A 563 9.04 -26.35 -11.88
N ASP A 564 8.96 -27.24 -12.87
CA ASP A 564 9.32 -26.93 -14.25
C ASP A 564 8.41 -25.82 -14.83
N ALA A 565 7.11 -25.83 -14.49
CA ALA A 565 6.18 -24.77 -14.88
C ALA A 565 6.49 -23.43 -14.20
N ALA A 566 6.80 -23.44 -12.89
CA ALA A 566 7.16 -22.25 -12.14
C ALA A 566 8.52 -21.66 -12.57
N GLU A 567 9.49 -22.51 -12.96
CA GLU A 567 10.76 -22.05 -13.55
C GLU A 567 10.51 -21.36 -14.89
N SER A 568 9.69 -21.94 -15.76
CA SER A 568 9.33 -21.31 -17.04
C SER A 568 8.58 -19.99 -16.86
N GLU A 569 7.72 -19.87 -15.85
CA GLU A 569 7.02 -18.62 -15.53
C GLU A 569 7.99 -17.55 -14.98
N ASN A 570 8.93 -17.94 -14.12
CA ASN A 570 9.98 -17.04 -13.63
C ASN A 570 10.89 -16.52 -14.76
N GLU A 571 11.29 -17.38 -15.70
CA GLU A 571 12.07 -16.96 -16.87
C GLU A 571 11.30 -15.93 -17.71
N LEU A 572 9.99 -16.14 -17.92
CA LEU A 572 9.15 -15.20 -18.66
C LEU A 572 9.01 -13.87 -17.91
N LEU A 573 8.76 -13.90 -16.61
CA LEU A 573 8.67 -12.70 -15.77
C LEU A 573 9.98 -11.91 -15.76
N LEU A 574 11.14 -12.59 -15.74
CA LEU A 574 12.46 -11.95 -15.86
C LEU A 574 12.63 -11.19 -17.17
N VAL A 575 12.17 -11.77 -18.29
CA VAL A 575 12.22 -11.11 -19.60
C VAL A 575 11.30 -9.90 -19.64
N GLN A 576 10.08 -10.01 -19.11
CA GLN A 576 9.14 -8.88 -19.03
C GLN A 576 9.68 -7.76 -18.12
N LEU A 577 10.33 -8.12 -17.00
CA LEU A 577 10.98 -7.15 -16.12
C LEU A 577 12.11 -6.40 -16.85
N HIS A 578 12.93 -7.10 -17.66
CA HIS A 578 14.00 -6.44 -18.40
C HIS A 578 13.45 -5.48 -19.47
N GLN A 579 12.41 -5.88 -20.21
CA GLN A 579 11.78 -5.01 -21.20
C GLN A 579 11.19 -3.76 -20.55
N THR A 580 10.49 -3.91 -19.42
CA THR A 580 9.91 -2.77 -18.70
C THR A 580 10.98 -1.86 -18.10
N GLN A 581 12.11 -2.41 -17.63
CA GLN A 581 13.26 -1.61 -17.20
C GLN A 581 13.82 -0.78 -18.35
N GLU A 582 14.00 -1.38 -19.53
CA GLU A 582 14.53 -0.68 -20.71
C GLU A 582 13.60 0.43 -21.18
N GLU A 583 12.28 0.22 -21.16
CA GLU A 583 11.29 1.26 -21.46
C GLU A 583 11.33 2.40 -20.43
N LEU A 584 11.42 2.09 -19.13
CA LEU A 584 11.55 3.10 -18.07
C LEU A 584 12.83 3.93 -18.21
N GLU A 585 13.95 3.30 -18.58
CA GLU A 585 15.20 4.00 -18.87
C GLU A 585 15.05 4.97 -20.04
N GLN A 586 14.36 4.57 -21.11
CA GLN A 586 14.08 5.45 -22.25
C GLN A 586 13.20 6.64 -21.85
N TYR A 587 12.16 6.42 -21.05
CA TYR A 587 11.33 7.52 -20.52
C TYR A 587 12.13 8.47 -19.64
N LEU A 588 12.99 7.95 -18.77
CA LEU A 588 13.83 8.75 -17.90
C LEU A 588 14.80 9.63 -18.71
N LEU A 589 15.37 9.10 -19.79
CA LEU A 589 16.21 9.87 -20.71
C LEU A 589 15.42 10.97 -21.43
N GLN A 590 14.18 10.70 -21.86
CA GLN A 590 13.32 11.72 -22.47
C GLN A 590 13.00 12.85 -21.50
N VAL A 591 12.64 12.51 -20.26
CA VAL A 591 12.37 13.51 -19.21
C VAL A 591 13.61 14.37 -18.95
N GLN A 592 14.79 13.77 -18.87
CA GLN A 592 16.05 14.50 -18.73
C GLN A 592 16.32 15.43 -19.92
N ALA A 593 16.03 15.00 -21.15
CA ALA A 593 16.20 15.83 -22.34
C ALA A 593 15.25 17.04 -22.35
N ILE A 594 13.99 16.84 -21.97
CA ILE A 594 13.01 17.92 -21.84
C ILE A 594 13.43 18.89 -20.74
N GLN A 595 13.90 18.38 -19.59
CA GLN A 595 14.40 19.22 -18.50
C GLN A 595 15.59 20.07 -18.95
N ALA A 596 16.55 19.48 -19.67
CA ALA A 596 17.70 20.21 -20.21
C ALA A 596 17.29 21.30 -21.21
N GLN A 597 16.27 21.05 -22.04
CA GLN A 597 15.72 22.07 -22.93
C GLN A 597 15.04 23.19 -22.15
N LEU A 598 14.25 22.87 -21.13
CA LEU A 598 13.59 23.86 -20.27
C LEU A 598 14.61 24.73 -19.55
N ASP A 599 15.66 24.13 -18.98
CA ASP A 599 16.74 24.83 -18.30
C ASP A 599 17.51 25.76 -19.25
N GLU A 600 17.72 25.36 -20.51
CA GLU A 600 18.32 26.22 -21.53
C GLU A 600 17.40 27.39 -21.90
N GLN A 601 16.09 27.18 -22.03
CA GLN A 601 15.14 28.28 -22.25
C GLN A 601 15.11 29.24 -21.05
N HIS A 602 15.07 28.72 -19.83
CA HIS A 602 15.16 29.53 -18.61
C HIS A 602 16.44 30.34 -18.59
N ARG A 603 17.60 29.73 -18.89
CA ARG A 603 18.89 30.44 -18.93
C ARG A 603 18.91 31.54 -20.01
N ARG A 604 18.23 31.34 -21.15
CA ARG A 604 18.08 32.39 -22.18
C ARG A 604 17.21 33.54 -21.70
N LEU A 605 16.09 33.25 -21.04
CA LEU A 605 15.21 34.26 -20.45
C LEU A 605 15.91 35.04 -19.34
N GLU A 606 16.67 34.37 -18.46
CA GLU A 606 17.48 35.02 -17.42
C GLU A 606 18.54 35.94 -18.02
N LYS A 607 19.23 35.51 -19.10
CA LYS A 607 20.17 36.39 -19.83
C LYS A 607 19.47 37.60 -20.45
N MET A 608 18.26 37.42 -20.98
CA MET A 608 17.46 38.51 -21.56
C MET A 608 17.03 39.50 -20.47
N GLN A 609 16.58 39.01 -19.31
CA GLN A 609 16.21 39.81 -18.15
C GLN A 609 17.43 40.57 -17.56
N ALA A 610 18.61 39.94 -17.52
CA ALA A 610 19.84 40.60 -17.10
C ALA A 610 20.29 41.70 -18.08
N ARG A 611 20.05 41.50 -19.38
CA ARG A 611 20.36 42.48 -20.43
C ARG A 611 19.38 43.66 -20.44
N TYR A 612 18.13 43.42 -20.07
CA TYR A 612 17.09 44.45 -20.00
C TYR A 612 16.42 44.45 -18.60
N PRO A 613 17.08 45.01 -17.57
CA PRO A 613 16.58 44.98 -16.18
C PRO A 613 15.25 45.69 -15.97
N ASN A 614 14.89 46.61 -16.89
CA ASN A 614 13.65 47.38 -16.85
C ASN A 614 12.56 46.80 -17.76
N TYR A 615 12.83 45.69 -18.46
CA TYR A 615 11.81 45.00 -19.26
C TYR A 615 10.68 44.53 -18.36
N TRP A 616 9.46 44.86 -18.72
CA TRP A 616 8.26 44.47 -18.00
C TRP A 616 7.28 43.82 -18.98
N ASP A 617 6.98 42.55 -18.73
CA ASP A 617 6.17 41.71 -19.61
C ASP A 617 4.71 41.72 -19.15
N PHE A 618 3.81 42.19 -20.01
CA PHE A 618 2.36 42.23 -19.79
C PHE A 618 1.63 42.28 -21.13
N ASP A 619 0.41 41.74 -21.19
CA ASP A 619 -0.40 41.70 -22.41
C ASP A 619 -1.10 43.05 -22.68
N SER A 620 -1.76 43.60 -21.66
CA SER A 620 -2.49 44.87 -21.76
C SER A 620 -2.27 45.79 -20.57
N LEU A 621 -2.31 47.10 -20.85
CA LEU A 621 -2.16 48.19 -19.90
C LEU A 621 -3.25 49.24 -20.16
N GLU A 622 -4.03 49.55 -19.14
CA GLU A 622 -4.98 50.68 -19.12
C GLU A 622 -4.55 51.63 -17.98
N ALA A 623 -4.34 52.91 -18.29
CA ALA A 623 -3.97 53.93 -17.31
C ALA A 623 -4.91 55.14 -17.43
N ASN A 624 -5.71 55.39 -16.39
CA ASN A 624 -6.73 56.43 -16.37
C ASN A 624 -6.43 57.45 -15.26
N LEU A 625 -6.30 58.72 -15.61
CA LEU A 625 -6.15 59.81 -14.63
C LEU A 625 -7.51 60.09 -13.97
N LEU A 626 -7.60 59.92 -12.65
CA LEU A 626 -8.84 60.07 -11.89
C LEU A 626 -9.00 61.44 -11.23
N ASP A 627 -7.90 62.02 -10.74
CA ASP A 627 -7.88 63.32 -10.08
C ASP A 627 -6.57 64.03 -10.45
N SER A 628 -6.67 65.30 -10.83
CA SER A 628 -5.53 66.11 -11.27
C SER A 628 -5.73 67.57 -10.87
N ASN A 629 -5.06 67.96 -9.79
CA ASN A 629 -4.94 69.34 -9.31
C ASN A 629 -3.45 69.72 -9.23
N ASP A 630 -3.13 71.02 -9.15
CA ASP A 630 -1.73 71.54 -9.06
C ASP A 630 -0.85 70.88 -7.98
N ARG A 631 -1.45 70.24 -6.97
CA ARG A 631 -0.77 69.61 -5.83
C ARG A 631 -0.92 68.10 -5.73
N GLN A 632 -1.85 67.49 -6.49
CA GLN A 632 -2.18 66.08 -6.37
C GLN A 632 -2.60 65.47 -7.71
N GLN A 633 -1.99 64.35 -8.09
CA GLN A 633 -2.41 63.53 -9.24
C GLN A 633 -2.66 62.09 -8.80
N THR A 634 -3.79 61.51 -9.23
CA THR A 634 -4.15 60.11 -8.98
C THR A 634 -4.39 59.39 -10.30
N VAL A 635 -3.65 58.32 -10.56
CA VAL A 635 -3.80 57.49 -11.76
C VAL A 635 -4.26 56.10 -11.34
N HIS A 636 -5.29 55.58 -12.00
CA HIS A 636 -5.74 54.20 -11.86
C HIS A 636 -5.17 53.35 -12.99
N TRP A 637 -4.58 52.23 -12.61
CA TRP A 637 -3.86 51.32 -13.48
C TRP A 637 -4.54 49.96 -13.45
N ARG A 638 -4.67 49.35 -14.64
CA ARG A 638 -5.11 47.97 -14.82
C ARG A 638 -4.18 47.30 -15.81
N LEU A 639 -3.56 46.20 -15.36
CA LEU A 639 -2.69 45.35 -16.17
C LEU A 639 -3.27 43.95 -16.22
N ARG A 640 -3.19 43.29 -17.39
CA ARG A 640 -3.56 41.87 -17.55
C ARG A 640 -2.38 41.04 -18.02
N ASP A 641 -2.37 39.78 -17.58
CA ASP A 641 -1.32 38.79 -17.84
C ASP A 641 0.08 39.36 -17.64
N VAL A 642 0.30 39.94 -16.46
CA VAL A 642 1.55 40.63 -16.11
C VAL A 642 2.47 39.73 -15.29
N TYR A 643 3.74 39.74 -15.65
CA TYR A 643 4.79 39.13 -14.84
C TYR A 643 5.30 40.12 -13.79
N LEU A 644 5.18 39.74 -12.51
CA LEU A 644 5.88 40.37 -11.39
C LEU A 644 6.83 39.35 -10.78
N GLY A 645 8.13 39.50 -11.07
CA GLY A 645 9.14 38.52 -10.69
C GLY A 645 8.92 37.19 -11.42
N LYS A 646 8.70 36.10 -10.68
CA LYS A 646 8.42 34.76 -11.25
C LYS A 646 6.92 34.42 -11.30
N ARG A 647 6.05 35.37 -10.96
CA ARG A 647 4.60 35.15 -10.84
C ARG A 647 3.88 35.82 -12.01
N LEU A 648 3.07 35.03 -12.72
CA LEU A 648 2.09 35.53 -13.68
C LEU A 648 0.80 35.90 -12.93
N LEU A 649 0.38 37.15 -13.07
CA LEU A 649 -0.90 37.64 -12.56
C LEU A 649 -1.84 37.86 -13.74
N SER A 650 -2.99 37.18 -13.74
CA SER A 650 -4.01 37.36 -14.78
C SER A 650 -4.53 38.80 -14.85
N GLU A 651 -4.65 39.46 -13.69
CA GLU A 651 -5.00 40.88 -13.61
C GLU A 651 -4.48 41.50 -12.30
N ILE A 652 -3.98 42.74 -12.36
CA ILE A 652 -3.71 43.58 -11.19
C ILE A 652 -4.29 44.99 -11.42
N ARG A 653 -5.02 45.48 -10.42
CA ARG A 653 -5.57 46.84 -10.37
C ARG A 653 -4.96 47.61 -9.21
N PHE A 654 -4.50 48.82 -9.47
CA PHE A 654 -3.95 49.68 -8.42
C PHE A 654 -4.06 51.16 -8.80
N LYS A 655 -3.93 52.03 -7.80
CA LYS A 655 -3.85 53.48 -7.99
C LYS A 655 -2.46 53.96 -7.59
N THR A 656 -1.91 54.92 -8.34
CA THR A 656 -0.75 55.69 -7.90
C THR A 656 -1.18 57.11 -7.55
N PHE A 657 -0.79 57.57 -6.37
CA PHE A 657 -1.02 58.94 -5.92
C PHE A 657 0.30 59.70 -5.97
N LEU A 658 0.28 60.95 -6.40
CA LEU A 658 1.40 61.88 -6.33
C LEU A 658 0.94 63.09 -5.52
N ILE A 659 1.46 63.27 -4.30
CA ILE A 659 1.10 64.40 -3.42
C ILE A 659 2.41 65.07 -2.95
N ASN A 660 2.59 66.35 -3.26
CA ASN A 660 3.80 67.12 -2.90
C ASN A 660 5.13 66.42 -3.28
N GLY A 661 5.16 65.69 -4.40
CA GLY A 661 6.35 64.97 -4.88
C GLY A 661 6.60 63.59 -4.25
N LEU A 662 5.74 63.13 -3.34
CA LEU A 662 5.75 61.77 -2.82
C LEU A 662 4.75 60.92 -3.61
N ALA A 663 5.20 59.78 -4.11
CA ALA A 663 4.29 58.82 -4.73
C ALA A 663 3.95 57.67 -3.78
N GLY A 664 2.80 57.07 -3.98
CA GLY A 664 2.40 55.88 -3.27
C GLY A 664 1.42 55.03 -4.07
N ILE A 665 1.35 53.74 -3.73
CA ILE A 665 0.56 52.74 -4.47
C ILE A 665 -0.60 52.28 -3.57
N VAL A 666 -1.79 52.14 -4.15
CA VAL A 666 -2.95 51.54 -3.47
C VAL A 666 -3.43 50.37 -4.32
N ILE A 667 -3.28 49.16 -3.82
CA ILE A 667 -3.65 47.94 -4.54
C ILE A 667 -5.15 47.69 -4.34
N GLN A 668 -5.86 47.24 -5.37
CA GLN A 668 -7.30 47.00 -5.31
C GLN A 668 -7.61 45.52 -5.49
N ARG A 669 -8.66 45.03 -4.82
CA ARG A 669 -9.17 43.67 -5.03
C ARG A 669 -9.79 43.55 -6.43
N THR A 670 -9.56 42.41 -7.07
CA THR A 670 -10.17 42.06 -8.36
C THR A 670 -11.45 41.26 -8.10
N GLU A 671 -12.62 41.88 -8.22
CA GLU A 671 -13.90 41.17 -8.10
C GLU A 671 -14.17 40.25 -9.32
N GLY A 672 -14.79 39.09 -9.07
CA GLY A 672 -15.38 38.24 -10.12
C GLY A 672 -14.45 37.30 -10.90
N THR A 673 -13.16 37.23 -10.58
CA THR A 673 -12.20 36.28 -11.20
C THR A 673 -11.85 35.13 -10.26
N ALA A 674 -11.56 33.94 -10.79
CA ALA A 674 -11.22 32.72 -10.03
C ALA A 674 -9.95 32.81 -9.15
N SER A 675 -9.18 33.91 -9.25
CA SER A 675 -8.01 34.19 -8.40
C SER A 675 -8.39 35.25 -7.35
N PRO A 676 -8.43 34.93 -6.06
CA PRO A 676 -8.82 35.87 -5.01
C PRO A 676 -7.66 36.84 -4.77
N ALA A 677 -7.79 38.07 -5.24
CA ALA A 677 -6.82 39.16 -5.14
C ALA A 677 -5.48 38.98 -5.91
N PRO A 678 -4.86 40.08 -6.38
CA PRO A 678 -3.53 40.04 -6.99
C PRO A 678 -2.42 39.63 -5.98
N LEU A 679 -2.70 39.72 -4.69
CA LEU A 679 -1.78 39.38 -3.59
C LEU A 679 -2.09 37.99 -3.03
N LEU A 680 -1.07 37.26 -2.57
CA LEU A 680 -1.26 35.98 -1.87
C LEU A 680 -1.92 36.19 -0.50
N ARG A 681 -1.51 37.26 0.20
CA ARG A 681 -1.97 37.59 1.54
C ARG A 681 -2.51 39.01 1.58
N TRP A 682 -3.81 39.14 1.87
CA TRP A 682 -4.41 40.43 2.19
C TRP A 682 -4.30 40.71 3.69
N PRO A 683 -3.68 41.81 4.14
CA PRO A 683 -3.51 42.08 5.57
C PRO A 683 -4.84 42.13 6.33
N GLY A 684 -4.89 41.44 7.48
CA GLY A 684 -6.12 41.31 8.30
C GLY A 684 -6.75 42.63 8.72
N ALA A 685 -5.95 43.65 9.04
CA ALA A 685 -6.44 45.00 9.36
C ALA A 685 -7.22 45.69 8.21
N PHE A 686 -7.12 45.14 7.00
CA PHE A 686 -7.81 45.60 5.78
C PHE A 686 -8.69 44.48 5.19
N ALA A 687 -9.04 43.45 5.96
CA ALA A 687 -9.81 42.30 5.47
C ALA A 687 -11.10 42.72 4.75
N ASP A 688 -11.86 43.63 5.36
CA ASP A 688 -13.12 44.16 4.83
C ASP A 688 -12.94 45.32 3.82
N SER A 689 -11.70 45.69 3.52
CA SER A 689 -11.40 46.77 2.57
C SER A 689 -11.12 46.21 1.17
N GLU A 690 -11.68 46.88 0.16
CA GLU A 690 -11.38 46.64 -1.26
C GLU A 690 -10.02 47.23 -1.69
N GLU A 691 -9.47 48.17 -0.90
CA GLU A 691 -8.25 48.88 -1.20
C GLU A 691 -7.19 48.67 -0.12
N LEU A 692 -5.95 48.41 -0.54
CA LEU A 692 -4.80 48.25 0.34
C LEU A 692 -3.83 49.42 0.16
N PRO A 693 -3.82 50.42 1.07
CA PRO A 693 -3.00 51.60 0.93
C PRO A 693 -1.53 51.32 1.28
N CYS A 694 -0.71 51.06 0.25
CA CYS A 694 0.73 50.86 0.35
C CYS A 694 1.46 52.22 0.35
N LEU A 695 1.13 53.05 1.33
CA LEU A 695 1.55 54.45 1.44
C LEU A 695 2.37 54.67 2.73
N PRO A 696 3.71 54.77 2.68
CA PRO A 696 4.52 55.05 3.86
C PRO A 696 4.11 56.35 4.56
N SER A 697 3.89 56.30 5.86
CA SER A 697 3.58 57.46 6.69
C SER A 697 4.49 57.56 7.91
N LYS A 698 4.65 58.76 8.47
CA LYS A 698 5.40 58.96 9.71
C LYS A 698 4.63 58.33 10.87
N GLY A 699 5.22 57.38 11.57
CA GLY A 699 4.60 56.72 12.73
C GLY A 699 5.06 55.28 12.90
N PRO A 700 4.45 54.53 13.84
CA PRO A 700 4.74 53.12 14.06
C PRO A 700 4.46 52.27 12.81
N VAL A 701 5.23 51.19 12.63
CA VAL A 701 5.04 50.25 11.50
C VAL A 701 3.74 49.45 11.57
N THR A 702 3.07 49.45 12.73
CA THR A 702 1.88 48.66 13.03
C THR A 702 0.57 49.45 12.93
N GLN A 703 0.60 50.72 12.52
CA GLN A 703 -0.58 51.59 12.52
C GLN A 703 -0.86 52.22 11.15
N GLY A 704 -2.15 52.44 10.86
CA GLY A 704 -2.60 53.10 9.62
C GLY A 704 -2.04 52.43 8.36
N ASN A 705 -1.62 53.24 7.39
CA ASN A 705 -1.05 52.76 6.12
C ASN A 705 0.25 51.94 6.30
N ASN A 706 1.00 52.17 7.38
CA ASN A 706 2.20 51.39 7.65
C ASN A 706 1.85 49.93 8.02
N ALA A 707 0.67 49.70 8.63
CA ALA A 707 0.18 48.36 8.92
C ALA A 707 -0.10 47.57 7.64
N ALA A 708 -0.59 48.22 6.58
CA ALA A 708 -0.80 47.60 5.27
C ALA A 708 0.54 47.07 4.71
N LEU A 709 1.57 47.91 4.70
CA LEU A 709 2.92 47.56 4.22
C LEU A 709 3.59 46.46 5.06
N SER A 710 3.46 46.55 6.38
CA SER A 710 4.03 45.58 7.33
C SER A 710 3.27 44.24 7.31
N GLY A 711 2.02 44.23 6.86
CA GLY A 711 1.21 43.03 6.70
C GLY A 711 1.42 42.27 5.39
N LEU A 712 2.21 42.77 4.44
CA LEU A 712 2.49 42.02 3.21
C LEU A 712 3.36 40.78 3.49
N GLY A 713 3.01 39.64 2.91
CA GLY A 713 3.87 38.45 2.88
C GLY A 713 5.14 38.69 2.06
N PRO A 714 6.19 37.85 2.16
CA PRO A 714 7.43 38.07 1.42
C PRO A 714 7.23 38.15 -0.08
N THR A 715 6.38 37.30 -0.66
CA THR A 715 6.12 37.31 -2.11
C THR A 715 5.41 38.60 -2.54
N ASP A 716 4.42 39.05 -1.76
CA ASP A 716 3.67 40.26 -2.06
C ASP A 716 4.50 41.53 -1.82
N TRP A 717 5.38 41.50 -0.82
CA TRP A 717 6.36 42.56 -0.56
C TRP A 717 7.33 42.73 -1.72
N ASP A 718 7.89 41.61 -2.21
CA ASP A 718 8.78 41.60 -3.38
C ASP A 718 8.02 42.08 -4.63
N SER A 719 6.77 41.67 -4.80
CA SER A 719 5.89 42.10 -5.89
C SER A 719 5.61 43.60 -5.86
N LEU A 720 5.37 44.20 -4.69
CA LEU A 720 5.17 45.64 -4.53
C LEU A 720 6.44 46.43 -4.87
N GLN A 721 7.61 45.96 -4.41
CA GLN A 721 8.89 46.59 -4.74
C GLN A 721 9.18 46.52 -6.25
N LEU A 722 8.94 45.36 -6.87
CA LEU A 722 9.08 45.15 -8.30
C LEU A 722 8.09 46.02 -9.09
N LEU A 723 6.84 46.11 -8.66
CA LEU A 723 5.82 46.95 -9.30
C LEU A 723 6.25 48.42 -9.31
N ALA A 724 6.70 48.96 -8.16
CA ALA A 724 7.19 50.33 -8.08
C ALA A 724 8.40 50.57 -9.00
N ARG A 725 9.34 49.60 -9.07
CA ARG A 725 10.52 49.68 -9.93
C ARG A 725 10.18 49.59 -11.42
N HIS A 726 9.36 48.62 -11.81
CA HIS A 726 8.93 48.44 -13.20
C HIS A 726 8.13 49.64 -13.69
N LEU A 727 7.22 50.20 -12.87
CA LEU A 727 6.52 51.44 -13.20
C LEU A 727 7.47 52.62 -13.34
N ALA A 728 8.43 52.79 -12.43
CA ALA A 728 9.42 53.87 -12.52
C ALA A 728 10.35 53.71 -13.75
N GLY A 729 10.64 52.47 -14.17
CA GLY A 729 11.37 52.15 -15.38
C GLY A 729 10.55 52.40 -16.65
N PHE A 730 9.28 51.99 -16.65
CA PHE A 730 8.34 52.24 -17.74
C PHE A 730 8.13 53.73 -18.01
N LEU A 731 8.13 54.56 -16.96
CA LEU A 731 8.02 56.02 -17.06
C LEU A 731 9.34 56.73 -17.47
N LEU A 732 10.45 56.01 -17.72
CA LEU A 732 11.73 56.61 -18.13
C LEU A 732 11.68 57.14 -19.57
N GLU A 733 11.02 56.44 -20.48
CA GLU A 733 10.79 56.83 -21.88
C GLU A 733 9.30 56.64 -22.18
N PRO A 734 8.45 57.66 -21.93
CA PRO A 734 7.01 57.55 -22.13
C PRO A 734 6.67 57.63 -23.63
N THR A 735 7.07 56.63 -24.40
CA THR A 735 6.71 56.48 -25.81
C THR A 735 5.35 55.79 -26.01
N ASP A 736 4.79 55.25 -24.93
CA ASP A 736 3.52 54.54 -24.96
C ASP A 736 2.32 55.50 -25.00
N SER A 737 1.51 55.40 -26.06
CA SER A 737 0.25 56.15 -26.24
C SER A 737 -0.79 55.92 -25.15
N ARG A 738 -0.60 54.92 -24.29
CA ARG A 738 -1.58 54.52 -23.25
C ARG A 738 -1.46 55.32 -21.96
N LEU A 739 -0.43 56.17 -21.81
CA LEU A 739 -0.29 57.06 -20.65
C LEU A 739 -1.12 58.35 -20.84
N PRO A 740 -1.83 58.85 -19.80
CA PRO A 740 -2.55 60.12 -19.89
C PRO A 740 -1.58 61.31 -20.12
N GLU A 741 -1.82 62.21 -21.08
CA GLU A 741 -0.84 63.29 -21.36
C GLU A 741 -0.73 64.36 -20.26
N GLN A 742 -1.80 64.56 -19.50
CA GLN A 742 -1.80 65.46 -18.33
C GLN A 742 -1.01 64.89 -17.14
N LEU A 743 -0.59 63.63 -17.19
CA LEU A 743 0.18 63.00 -16.13
C LEU A 743 1.60 63.56 -16.10
N ASN A 744 2.02 64.09 -14.96
CA ASN A 744 3.42 64.45 -14.75
C ASN A 744 4.27 63.20 -14.55
N THR A 745 4.62 62.54 -15.65
CA THR A 745 5.40 61.29 -15.68
C THR A 745 6.74 61.42 -14.96
N ALA A 746 7.42 62.56 -15.11
CA ALA A 746 8.69 62.85 -14.43
C ALA A 746 8.54 62.93 -12.90
N ALA A 747 7.51 63.64 -12.41
CA ALA A 747 7.25 63.77 -10.97
C ALA A 747 6.75 62.45 -10.36
N LEU A 748 5.87 61.72 -11.05
CA LEU A 748 5.41 60.40 -10.61
C LEU A 748 6.58 59.41 -10.55
N ARG A 749 7.42 59.35 -11.58
CA ARG A 749 8.63 58.52 -11.61
C ARG A 749 9.54 58.85 -10.43
N LYS A 750 9.83 60.13 -10.19
CA LYS A 750 10.64 60.56 -9.05
C LYS A 750 10.03 60.11 -7.72
N GLY A 751 8.73 60.29 -7.54
CA GLY A 751 8.02 59.84 -6.35
C GLY A 751 8.07 58.32 -6.15
N LEU A 752 7.94 57.54 -7.23
CA LEU A 752 8.02 56.07 -7.19
C LEU A 752 9.43 55.58 -6.85
N LEU A 753 10.48 56.26 -7.32
CA LEU A 753 11.86 55.97 -6.92
C LEU A 753 12.09 56.28 -5.43
N VAL A 754 11.49 57.35 -4.90
CA VAL A 754 11.53 57.65 -3.45
C VAL A 754 10.77 56.59 -2.66
N LEU A 755 9.62 56.14 -3.16
CA LEU A 755 8.85 55.04 -2.57
C LEU A 755 9.70 53.76 -2.54
N GLU A 756 10.33 53.38 -3.65
CA GLU A 756 11.19 52.20 -3.75
C GLU A 756 12.34 52.26 -2.73
N GLN A 757 13.04 53.39 -2.63
CA GLN A 757 14.09 53.60 -1.61
C GLN A 757 13.55 53.50 -0.17
N THR A 758 12.32 53.96 0.06
CA THR A 758 11.65 53.88 1.37
C THR A 758 11.29 52.45 1.71
N LEU A 759 10.80 51.67 0.74
CA LEU A 759 10.49 50.25 0.90
C LEU A 759 11.77 49.43 1.15
N VAL A 760 12.88 49.72 0.46
CA VAL A 760 14.17 49.04 0.70
C VAL A 760 14.67 49.28 2.13
N LYS A 761 14.46 50.48 2.68
CA LYS A 761 14.85 50.85 4.06
C LYS A 761 13.75 50.57 5.10
N TRP A 762 12.71 49.83 4.73
CA TRP A 762 11.60 49.54 5.65
C TRP A 762 12.11 48.76 6.87
N PRO A 763 11.59 49.03 8.09
CA PRO A 763 12.02 48.31 9.28
C PRO A 763 11.85 46.79 9.13
N ARG A 764 12.70 46.04 9.85
CA ARG A 764 12.63 44.57 9.87
C ARG A 764 11.33 44.13 10.55
N VAL A 765 10.40 43.62 9.76
CA VAL A 765 9.13 43.05 10.21
C VAL A 765 9.11 41.57 9.83
N LEU A 766 8.50 40.75 10.68
CA LEU A 766 8.24 39.35 10.35
C LEU A 766 7.16 39.25 9.28
N ARG A 767 7.45 38.57 8.18
CA ARG A 767 6.53 38.40 7.06
C ARG A 767 6.36 36.91 6.75
N TYR A 768 5.16 36.49 6.39
CA TYR A 768 4.87 35.14 5.89
C TYR A 768 3.79 35.21 4.82
N ASP A 769 3.79 34.27 3.88
CA ASP A 769 2.78 34.24 2.79
C ASP A 769 1.48 33.57 3.23
N SER A 770 1.56 32.55 4.08
CA SER A 770 0.36 31.89 4.62
C SER A 770 0.59 31.32 6.01
N ILE A 771 -0.51 31.22 6.76
CA ILE A 771 -0.60 30.61 8.07
C ILE A 771 -1.66 29.51 8.06
N GLN A 772 -1.34 28.37 8.67
CA GLN A 772 -2.28 27.27 8.88
C GLN A 772 -2.32 26.92 10.36
N SER A 773 -3.51 26.58 10.86
CA SER A 773 -3.70 25.97 12.18
C SER A 773 -4.08 24.51 12.04
N GLN A 774 -3.54 23.65 12.90
CA GLN A 774 -4.03 22.29 13.11
C GLN A 774 -4.64 22.17 14.52
N GLU A 775 -5.78 21.48 14.61
CA GLU A 775 -6.59 21.45 15.84
C GLU A 775 -5.84 20.80 17.03
N ALA A 776 -6.12 21.36 18.19
CA ALA A 776 -5.44 21.16 19.46
C ALA A 776 -5.67 19.76 20.06
N VAL A 777 -4.60 19.16 20.58
CA VAL A 777 -4.69 18.00 21.50
C VAL A 777 -5.32 18.49 22.81
N HIS A 778 -6.46 17.90 23.20
CA HIS A 778 -7.12 18.13 24.47
C HIS A 778 -6.89 16.93 25.39
N GLY A 779 -6.19 17.11 26.51
CA GLY A 779 -5.99 16.07 27.52
C GLY A 779 -5.18 16.55 28.74
N ASN A 780 -5.58 16.14 29.95
CA ASN A 780 -4.88 16.40 31.22
C ASN A 780 -4.52 17.88 31.52
N GLY A 781 -5.42 18.82 31.21
CA GLY A 781 -5.21 20.25 31.51
C GLY A 781 -4.29 21.00 30.54
N TYR A 782 -3.75 20.33 29.52
CA TYR A 782 -2.98 20.94 28.44
C TYR A 782 -3.89 21.39 27.29
N ALA A 783 -3.66 22.59 26.76
CA ALA A 783 -4.24 23.08 25.51
C ALA A 783 -3.14 23.71 24.66
N GLY A 784 -3.02 23.30 23.39
CA GLY A 784 -1.99 23.81 22.48
C GLY A 784 -2.53 24.08 21.07
N LEU A 785 -2.22 25.25 20.52
CA LEU A 785 -2.54 25.67 19.16
C LEU A 785 -1.29 25.52 18.28
N ASN A 786 -1.31 24.54 17.37
CA ASN A 786 -0.24 24.32 16.41
C ASN A 786 -0.39 25.27 15.23
N LEU A 787 0.68 26.02 14.95
CA LEU A 787 0.75 27.03 13.91
C LEU A 787 1.87 26.69 12.94
N LYS A 788 1.57 26.85 11.65
CA LYS A 788 2.51 26.62 10.57
C LYS A 788 2.55 27.84 9.65
N LEU A 789 3.72 28.43 9.53
CA LEU A 789 4.00 29.56 8.65
C LEU A 789 4.75 29.09 7.40
N CYS A 790 4.32 29.56 6.23
CA CYS A 790 4.97 29.26 4.95
C CYS A 790 5.64 30.51 4.39
N ASN A 791 6.82 30.32 3.78
CA ASN A 791 7.67 31.37 3.22
C ASN A 791 7.85 32.53 4.22
N LEU A 792 8.49 32.25 5.36
CA LEU A 792 8.73 33.21 6.44
C LEU A 792 9.97 34.04 6.14
N ARG A 793 9.95 35.36 6.39
CA ARG A 793 11.09 36.25 6.24
C ARG A 793 11.20 37.23 7.41
N LEU A 794 12.42 37.47 7.88
CA LEU A 794 12.76 38.49 8.86
C LEU A 794 14.05 39.21 8.44
N GLY A 795 13.91 40.41 7.87
CA GLY A 795 15.03 41.09 7.23
C GLY A 795 15.56 40.26 6.05
N ASP A 796 16.84 39.92 6.08
CA ASP A 796 17.51 39.14 5.03
C ASP A 796 17.41 37.62 5.25
N LEU A 797 16.92 37.18 6.41
CA LEU A 797 16.73 35.77 6.74
C LEU A 797 15.40 35.27 6.19
N GLN A 798 15.40 34.13 5.51
CA GLN A 798 14.22 33.51 4.92
C GLN A 798 14.17 32.02 5.22
N TRP A 799 12.98 31.52 5.57
CA TRP A 799 12.72 30.12 5.85
C TRP A 799 11.53 29.64 5.01
N PRO A 800 11.62 28.46 4.35
CA PRO A 800 10.54 27.95 3.52
C PRO A 800 9.29 27.62 4.34
N LYS A 801 9.48 27.16 5.58
CA LYS A 801 8.41 26.85 6.53
C LYS A 801 8.92 26.96 7.98
N LEU A 802 8.03 27.27 8.91
CA LEU A 802 8.28 27.20 10.34
C LEU A 802 7.04 26.70 11.08
N ASP A 803 7.21 25.63 11.85
CA ASP A 803 6.16 25.04 12.69
C ASP A 803 6.40 25.44 14.16
N TYR A 804 5.37 25.87 14.89
CA TYR A 804 5.48 26.12 16.33
C TYR A 804 4.12 25.98 17.02
N CYS A 805 4.12 25.82 18.34
CA CYS A 805 2.90 25.66 19.14
C CYS A 805 2.81 26.74 20.22
N LEU A 806 1.65 27.40 20.30
CA LEU A 806 1.28 28.21 21.45
C LEU A 806 0.47 27.33 22.42
N ALA A 807 0.96 27.13 23.63
CA ALA A 807 0.31 26.24 24.59
C ALA A 807 0.11 26.86 25.97
N THR A 808 -0.85 26.32 26.71
CA THR A 808 -1.15 26.65 28.10
C THR A 808 -1.44 25.39 28.90
N ILE A 809 -1.04 25.35 30.17
CA ILE A 809 -1.35 24.26 31.09
C ILE A 809 -2.17 24.78 32.27
N SER A 810 -3.31 24.14 32.52
CA SER A 810 -4.17 24.35 33.68
C SER A 810 -3.84 23.30 34.75
N THR A 811 -3.64 23.74 36.00
CA THR A 811 -3.47 22.85 37.16
C THR A 811 -4.61 23.07 38.14
N ALA A 812 -4.85 22.13 39.07
CA ALA A 812 -5.93 22.24 40.05
C ALA A 812 -5.85 23.51 40.94
N THR A 813 -4.67 24.13 41.01
CA THR A 813 -4.37 25.32 41.82
C THR A 813 -4.27 26.62 41.01
N GLU A 814 -4.13 26.56 39.68
CA GLU A 814 -3.97 27.75 38.83
C GLU A 814 -4.85 27.70 37.57
N PRO A 815 -5.68 28.72 37.32
CA PRO A 815 -6.56 28.77 36.15
C PRO A 815 -5.79 28.86 34.82
N SER A 816 -6.44 28.38 33.75
CA SER A 816 -5.97 28.50 32.37
C SER A 816 -5.43 29.90 32.04
N GLY A 817 -4.24 29.97 31.44
CA GLY A 817 -3.62 31.20 30.98
C GLY A 817 -2.52 31.79 31.86
N ARG A 818 -2.19 31.17 33.00
CA ARG A 818 -1.03 31.58 33.83
C ARG A 818 0.30 30.93 33.42
N ASN A 819 0.27 29.73 32.84
CA ASN A 819 1.45 28.96 32.45
C ASN A 819 1.51 28.80 30.93
N LEU A 820 2.01 29.83 30.28
CA LEU A 820 2.13 29.94 28.83
C LEU A 820 3.41 29.25 28.35
N ARG A 821 3.34 28.60 27.19
CA ARG A 821 4.46 27.89 26.56
C ARG A 821 4.49 28.22 25.09
N LEU A 822 5.70 28.45 24.58
CA LEU A 822 5.98 28.49 23.15
C LEU A 822 6.89 27.30 22.83
N GLU A 823 6.39 26.37 22.02
CA GLU A 823 7.05 25.09 21.75
C GLU A 823 7.46 25.00 20.28
N PHE A 824 8.69 24.56 20.04
CA PHE A 824 9.26 24.37 18.71
C PHE A 824 9.64 22.89 18.52
N PRO A 825 8.93 22.13 17.65
CA PRO A 825 9.19 20.71 17.44
C PRO A 825 10.54 20.48 16.75
N GLU A 826 11.02 19.23 16.74
CA GLU A 826 12.29 18.85 16.10
C GLU A 826 12.39 19.24 14.61
N SER A 827 11.25 19.35 13.90
CA SER A 827 11.21 19.84 12.52
C SER A 827 11.81 21.25 12.35
N THR A 828 11.90 22.04 13.42
CA THR A 828 12.46 23.40 13.43
C THR A 828 13.97 23.46 13.62
N ARG A 829 14.66 22.33 13.83
CA ARG A 829 16.12 22.30 14.06
C ARG A 829 16.92 22.98 12.95
N ASN A 830 16.45 22.89 11.70
CA ASN A 830 17.10 23.55 10.56
C ASN A 830 16.81 25.05 10.48
N ALA A 831 15.76 25.53 11.16
CA ALA A 831 15.38 26.95 11.17
C ALA A 831 15.98 27.72 12.35
N LEU A 832 16.20 27.05 13.49
CA LEU A 832 16.75 27.61 14.72
C LEU A 832 18.15 27.05 14.97
N HIS A 833 19.20 27.86 14.83
CA HIS A 833 20.58 27.42 14.91
C HIS A 833 20.98 26.93 16.31
N GLY A 834 20.37 27.50 17.34
CA GLY A 834 20.51 27.12 18.74
C GLY A 834 19.43 26.17 19.23
N TRP A 835 18.75 25.43 18.35
CA TRP A 835 17.74 24.45 18.76
C TRP A 835 18.35 23.34 19.62
N PHE A 836 17.74 23.05 20.77
CA PHE A 836 18.03 21.89 21.59
C PHE A 836 16.74 21.37 22.23
N ALA A 837 16.71 20.08 22.58
CA ALA A 837 15.55 19.48 23.21
C ALA A 837 15.54 19.80 24.73
N GLU A 838 14.63 20.66 25.17
CA GLU A 838 14.39 20.96 26.59
C GLU A 838 13.43 19.93 27.20
N SER A 839 12.41 19.51 26.44
CA SER A 839 11.44 18.51 26.85
C SER A 839 11.36 17.35 25.86
N HIS A 840 11.14 16.15 26.41
CA HIS A 840 10.94 14.90 25.67
C HIS A 840 9.67 14.25 26.24
N ASP A 841 8.59 14.22 25.46
CA ASP A 841 7.36 13.50 25.80
C ASP A 841 6.88 12.65 24.61
N GLU A 842 5.68 12.06 24.71
CA GLU A 842 5.07 11.23 23.65
C GLU A 842 4.88 11.98 22.31
N ARG A 843 5.02 13.31 22.31
CA ARG A 843 4.96 14.16 21.10
C ARG A 843 6.34 14.39 20.46
N GLY A 844 7.39 13.81 21.03
CA GLY A 844 8.78 13.91 20.56
C GLY A 844 9.59 15.02 21.25
N PRO A 845 10.87 15.17 20.88
CA PRO A 845 11.75 16.19 21.45
C PRO A 845 11.37 17.59 20.95
N ARG A 846 11.36 18.57 21.85
CA ARG A 846 11.03 19.96 21.53
C ARG A 846 11.81 20.98 22.35
N LEU A 847 12.04 22.14 21.74
CA LEU A 847 12.52 23.33 22.42
C LEU A 847 11.30 24.05 23.02
N GLU A 848 11.29 24.27 24.33
CA GLU A 848 10.15 24.84 25.05
C GLU A 848 10.57 26.12 25.80
N LEU A 849 9.89 27.23 25.52
CA LEU A 849 10.02 28.48 26.26
C LEU A 849 8.80 28.69 27.14
N ARG A 850 9.02 28.75 28.46
CA ARG A 850 7.95 28.92 29.46
C ARG A 850 7.81 30.38 29.88
N PHE A 851 6.57 30.82 30.04
CA PHE A 851 6.18 32.16 30.45
C PHE A 851 5.15 32.07 31.57
N ALA A 852 5.27 32.94 32.58
CA ALA A 852 4.32 33.04 33.67
C ALA A 852 4.00 34.50 34.00
N ALA A 853 2.71 34.77 34.25
CA ALA A 853 2.25 36.10 34.62
C ALA A 853 2.79 36.52 36.02
N PRO A 854 3.10 37.81 36.26
CA PRO A 854 2.88 38.93 35.36
C PRO A 854 4.01 39.19 34.35
N ASN A 855 5.26 38.80 34.61
CA ASN A 855 6.43 39.15 33.76
C ASN A 855 7.59 38.13 33.86
N VAL A 856 7.30 36.85 34.11
CA VAL A 856 8.32 35.80 34.29
C VAL A 856 8.48 35.03 32.98
N MET A 857 9.73 34.79 32.58
CA MET A 857 10.09 34.02 31.38
C MET A 857 11.32 33.14 31.67
N ASP A 858 11.43 32.02 30.96
CA ASP A 858 12.60 31.14 31.03
C ASP A 858 13.86 31.81 30.45
N THR A 859 14.54 32.57 31.31
CA THR A 859 15.77 33.29 30.96
C THR A 859 16.95 32.36 30.68
N ARG A 860 16.97 31.12 31.22
CA ARG A 860 18.06 30.17 30.97
C ARG A 860 17.98 29.62 29.56
N VAL A 861 16.81 29.13 29.16
CA VAL A 861 16.59 28.66 27.78
C VAL A 861 16.80 29.83 26.82
N TRP A 862 16.22 31.00 27.10
CA TRP A 862 16.37 32.19 26.25
C TRP A 862 17.83 32.61 26.03
N ASN A 863 18.66 32.66 27.08
CA ASN A 863 20.05 33.09 26.96
C ASN A 863 20.97 32.04 26.29
N THR A 864 20.51 30.79 26.19
CA THR A 864 21.23 29.72 25.49
C THR A 864 21.04 29.82 23.97
N LEU A 865 19.94 30.44 23.51
CA LEU A 865 19.64 30.62 22.10
C LEU A 865 20.58 31.64 21.43
N ALA A 866 20.86 31.40 20.15
CA ALA A 866 21.63 32.34 19.34
C ALA A 866 20.90 33.70 19.25
N GLN A 867 21.65 34.76 18.94
CA GLN A 867 21.06 36.10 18.80
C GLN A 867 20.00 36.16 17.69
N GLU A 868 20.22 35.46 16.58
CA GLU A 868 19.29 35.38 15.45
C GLU A 868 17.99 34.65 15.84
N ASP A 869 18.09 33.54 16.57
CA ASP A 869 16.93 32.79 17.07
C ASP A 869 16.09 33.63 18.05
N ARG A 870 16.75 34.38 18.95
CA ARG A 870 16.06 35.31 19.86
C ARG A 870 15.32 36.41 19.10
N GLN A 871 15.90 36.92 18.01
CA GLN A 871 15.24 37.91 17.15
C GLN A 871 14.03 37.31 16.42
N LEU A 872 14.17 36.10 15.88
CA LEU A 872 13.07 35.39 15.22
C LEU A 872 11.92 35.10 16.19
N ILE A 873 12.22 34.50 17.35
CA ILE A 873 11.22 34.17 18.36
C ILE A 873 10.57 35.44 18.91
N GLY A 874 11.34 36.50 19.15
CA GLY A 874 10.79 37.79 19.56
C GLY A 874 9.83 38.39 18.52
N ALA A 875 10.16 38.28 17.22
CA ALA A 875 9.32 38.75 16.14
C ALA A 875 8.06 37.88 15.95
N LEU A 876 8.15 36.56 16.17
CA LEU A 876 7.02 35.64 16.20
C LEU A 876 6.04 36.01 17.33
N ILE A 877 6.55 36.19 18.54
CA ILE A 877 5.76 36.62 19.71
C ILE A 877 5.10 37.98 19.46
N GLY A 878 5.85 38.93 18.88
CA GLY A 878 5.34 40.27 18.57
C GLY A 878 4.18 40.27 17.56
N SER A 879 4.22 39.37 16.57
CA SER A 879 3.20 39.24 15.52
C SER A 879 2.07 38.25 15.86
N LEU A 880 2.22 37.44 16.92
CA LEU A 880 1.29 36.38 17.30
C LEU A 880 -0.18 36.83 17.41
N PRO A 881 -0.52 38.01 17.97
CA PRO A 881 -1.92 38.47 18.01
C PRO A 881 -2.52 38.71 16.61
N LEU A 882 -1.71 39.16 15.64
CA LEU A 882 -2.17 39.35 14.25
C LEU A 882 -2.36 38.01 13.53
N GLN A 883 -1.51 37.03 13.86
CA GLN A 883 -1.59 35.68 13.31
C GLN A 883 -2.89 34.97 13.74
N ILE A 884 -3.28 35.12 15.00
CA ILE A 884 -4.52 34.53 15.54
C ILE A 884 -5.76 35.25 14.99
N GLU A 885 -5.71 36.58 14.85
CA GLU A 885 -6.77 37.38 14.21
C GLU A 885 -7.02 36.91 12.76
N GLU A 886 -5.97 36.69 11.97
CA GLU A 886 -6.10 36.15 10.60
C GLU A 886 -6.71 34.74 10.55
N LEU A 887 -6.33 33.87 11.49
CA LEU A 887 -6.91 32.53 11.61
C LEU A 887 -8.41 32.57 11.98
N GLN A 888 -8.80 33.52 12.82
CA GLN A 888 -10.20 33.75 13.18
C GLN A 888 -11.04 34.14 11.95
N HIS A 889 -10.51 34.97 11.05
CA HIS A 889 -11.20 35.36 9.81
C HIS A 889 -11.31 34.23 8.79
N THR A 890 -10.36 33.29 8.78
CA THR A 890 -10.34 32.15 7.83
C THR A 890 -11.12 30.92 8.33
N HIS A 891 -11.31 30.77 9.65
CA HIS A 891 -11.93 29.59 10.26
C HIS A 891 -13.18 29.95 11.09
N SER A 892 -14.24 30.41 10.43
CA SER A 892 -15.51 30.84 11.04
C SER A 892 -16.25 29.77 11.86
N CYS A 893 -15.82 28.49 11.84
CA CYS A 893 -16.49 27.35 12.48
C CYS A 893 -15.54 26.44 13.28
N SER A 894 -14.73 26.96 14.22
CA SER A 894 -14.04 26.09 15.20
C SER A 894 -14.63 26.21 16.62
N ILE A 895 -14.61 25.10 17.34
CA ILE A 895 -15.23 24.84 18.66
C ILE A 895 -14.49 25.56 19.80
N SER A 896 -13.28 26.09 19.58
CA SER A 896 -12.52 26.87 20.57
C SER A 896 -12.79 28.38 20.46
N PRO A 897 -12.95 29.12 21.58
CA PRO A 897 -13.12 30.57 21.51
C PRO A 897 -11.79 31.23 21.11
N TRP A 898 -11.65 31.65 19.85
CA TRP A 898 -10.49 32.40 19.34
C TRP A 898 -10.10 33.60 20.23
N GLN A 899 -11.08 34.21 20.92
CA GLN A 899 -10.86 35.25 21.92
C GLN A 899 -9.92 34.83 23.06
N HIS A 900 -9.97 33.56 23.48
CA HIS A 900 -9.07 33.02 24.49
C HIS A 900 -7.62 33.01 24.00
N TRP A 901 -7.39 32.46 22.81
CA TRP A 901 -6.06 32.44 22.20
C TRP A 901 -5.51 33.84 21.92
N GLN A 902 -6.37 34.78 21.53
CA GLN A 902 -6.01 36.20 21.34
C GLN A 902 -5.52 36.85 22.65
N ALA A 903 -6.19 36.56 23.77
CA ALA A 903 -5.79 37.05 25.09
C ALA A 903 -4.45 36.44 25.54
N LEU A 904 -4.25 35.14 25.30
CA LEU A 904 -2.99 34.45 25.61
C LEU A 904 -1.81 35.02 24.81
N ALA A 905 -1.99 35.25 23.51
CA ALA A 905 -0.95 35.85 22.67
C ALA A 905 -0.61 37.29 23.07
N SER A 906 -1.62 38.08 23.46
CA SER A 906 -1.40 39.44 23.96
C SER A 906 -0.62 39.44 25.27
N SER A 907 -0.96 38.55 26.21
CA SER A 907 -0.25 38.35 27.47
C SER A 907 1.21 37.93 27.25
N LEU A 908 1.46 36.99 26.34
CA LEU A 908 2.82 36.53 26.01
C LEU A 908 3.67 37.68 25.45
N ARG A 909 3.10 38.50 24.56
CA ARG A 909 3.74 39.69 24.02
C ARG A 909 4.08 40.72 25.10
N GLU A 910 3.17 40.96 26.05
CA GLU A 910 3.40 41.87 27.18
C GLU A 910 4.52 41.38 28.11
N ILE A 911 4.55 40.08 28.45
CA ILE A 911 5.60 39.48 29.28
C ILE A 911 6.97 39.66 28.62
N LEU A 912 7.08 39.40 27.31
CA LEU A 912 8.34 39.56 26.58
C LEU A 912 8.77 41.04 26.53
N PHE A 913 7.84 41.96 26.28
CA PHE A 913 8.13 43.39 26.22
C PHE A 913 8.62 43.94 27.57
N ASN A 914 7.94 43.59 28.66
CA ASN A 914 8.29 44.02 30.01
C ASN A 914 9.61 43.42 30.48
N SER A 915 9.90 42.16 30.15
CA SER A 915 11.18 41.52 30.47
C SER A 915 12.34 42.14 29.67
N ALA A 916 12.12 42.52 28.41
CA ALA A 916 13.10 43.25 27.61
C ALA A 916 13.39 44.65 28.18
N ILE A 917 12.37 45.38 28.64
CA ILE A 917 12.54 46.68 29.33
C ILE A 917 13.32 46.51 30.63
N ALA A 918 13.01 45.47 31.42
CA ALA A 918 13.71 45.19 32.67
C ALA A 918 15.20 44.90 32.41
N ALA A 919 15.54 44.13 31.38
CA ALA A 919 16.91 43.86 30.97
C ALA A 919 17.63 45.12 30.46
N ALA A 920 16.98 45.97 29.67
CA ALA A 920 17.54 47.23 29.19
C ALA A 920 17.81 48.24 30.32
N ARG A 921 16.93 48.30 31.33
CA ARG A 921 17.12 49.14 32.52
C ARG A 921 18.27 48.65 33.41
N GLN A 922 18.49 47.34 33.48
CA GLN A 922 19.66 46.78 34.19
C GLN A 922 20.98 47.10 33.49
N LEU A 923 20.99 47.24 32.16
CA LEU A 923 22.17 47.61 31.37
C LEU A 923 22.47 49.12 31.34
N GLN A 924 21.48 50.00 31.58
CA GLN A 924 21.67 51.45 31.67
C GLN A 924 21.96 51.95 33.10
N GLY A 925 21.79 51.08 34.11
CA GLY A 925 22.11 51.36 35.51
C GLY A 925 23.47 50.81 35.96
N ALA A 926 24.27 50.27 35.03
CA ALA A 926 25.67 49.87 35.19
C ALA A 926 26.54 50.80 34.32
#